data_AF-A0A9B0T3I1-F1
#
_entry.id   AF-A0A9B0T3I1-F1
#
_cell.length_a   1.000
_cell.length_b   1.000
_cell.length_c   1.000
_cell.angle_alpha   90.00
_cell.angle_beta   90.00
_cell.angle_gamma   90.00
#
_symmetry.space_group_name_H-M   'P 1'
#
loop_
_entity.id
_entity.type
_entity.pdbx_description
1 polymer ?
#
loop_
_entity_poly.entity_id
_entity_poly.type
_entity_poly.pdbx_seq_one_letter_code
_entity_poly.pdbx_strand_id
1 'polypeptide(L)'
;MSVPDYMQCAQDHQTLLVVVQPVGIVSEENFFRIYKRISSVNQTSVRDSQRVLYIRYRHHYPPDNNEWGDFQTHRKVVGLITITDCTSAKDWPQTFEKFHVQKEIYSSTLYDSRLFVFGLQGELTEQPRTDVAFYPNYDDCETVEKRIEDFIESLFIVLESKRLDRATDKSGDKIPLLCVPFEKKDFVGLDTDSRHYKKRCQGRMRKHVGDLCLQAGMLQDSLVHYHMSVELLRSVNDFLWLGAALEGLCSASVISHYPGGGTGAKTAGRRLPGSSLPAEVANRHRPGALTTNGINPDTSAEIGRAKNCLSPEDIIDKYKEAISYYSKYKNAGVIELEACVKAVRVLAIQKRSMEASEFLQNAVYINLRQLSEEEKIQRYSILSELYELIGFHRKSAFFKRVAAMQCVVPSIAEPGWRACYKLLLETLPGYCLSLDPKDFNKGTHRGWAAVQMRLLHELVYASRRMGNPALSVRHLSFLLQTMLDFLSDQEKKDVTQSLENYTSKCPGTMDPITLPDGLTLPPVPFTKLPIVRHVKLLNLPASLRPQKMKSLLGQNVSTKSPFIYSPIIPHNRGEERNKKIGFQWVQGDVCEVQLMVSNPMPFELRVENMGLLTSGVEFESLPAALSLPAESGRYPVTLVGVPQTTGTITIHGYHTTVFGVFSDCLLESLPGVKTSGSTVEVVPALPRLQISTSLPRSARSLQPSCDDDVATNVSVQLYNGERWQLIVKLENIGKEPLEKLEVTSKILTTKEKLYGDFLSWRMEDTLAQFPLQPGKTATFTVNIKVKLDFSCQDNLMQELSDDGISVSGFPLSSPFRQVVRPRADSKPANPPEGSKPGDFSHMKTLEAVLNFKYSGGPGHVEGYYRTLSLGLHVEVEPSVFFTRVSALPASSTRQCHLLLDVFNSTEHELTISARSNEELILHAGECQRMAIQVDKFNFESLPESPGEKGQFANPRQLEEERQEARGLEISSKLDIRWTIPSLKRRGEASVEGLLNQLVLEHLQLAPLQWDVLVDGQPCDREAATACSVGDPVRLEVRLTNRSPRSVGPFALTVVPYQDHQNGVHNYDLRDAVSFVGSSTFHLEAVQPSGQSACLGALLFLHTGDFFLHIRFHEDGTSKELPPSWFCLPSVHLSALEARA
;
A
#
# COMPACT_ATOMS: atom_id res chain seq x y z
N MET A 1 16.16 0.26 68.62
CA MET A 1 14.76 -0.16 68.33
C MET A 1 14.72 -1.20 67.23
N SER A 2 13.80 -2.16 67.29
CA SER A 2 13.74 -3.23 66.29
C SER A 2 13.41 -2.73 64.88
N VAL A 3 14.03 -3.32 63.86
CA VAL A 3 13.81 -3.08 62.43
C VAL A 3 13.02 -4.26 61.84
N PRO A 4 11.97 -4.02 61.03
CA PRO A 4 11.19 -5.10 60.41
C PRO A 4 12.01 -6.02 59.52
N ASP A 5 11.95 -7.31 59.79
CA ASP A 5 12.44 -8.35 58.87
C ASP A 5 11.29 -8.88 58.01
N TYR A 6 11.09 -8.20 56.88
CA TYR A 6 10.10 -8.54 55.85
C TYR A 6 10.25 -9.93 55.24
N MET A 7 11.41 -10.57 55.41
CA MET A 7 11.65 -11.92 54.90
C MET A 7 11.18 -13.01 55.86
N GLN A 8 10.68 -12.65 57.04
CA GLN A 8 10.24 -13.63 58.02
C GLN A 8 9.10 -14.50 57.52
N CYS A 9 9.19 -15.79 57.85
CA CYS A 9 8.21 -16.82 57.59
C CYS A 9 7.95 -17.65 58.86
N ALA A 10 6.92 -18.50 58.83
CA ALA A 10 6.62 -19.39 59.95
C ALA A 10 7.79 -20.33 60.28
N GLN A 11 8.52 -20.78 59.26
CA GLN A 11 9.65 -21.69 59.41
C GLN A 11 10.80 -21.06 60.18
N ASP A 12 10.96 -19.74 60.18
CA ASP A 12 12.05 -19.09 60.93
C ASP A 12 11.96 -19.39 62.44
N HIS A 13 10.76 -19.66 62.98
CA HIS A 13 10.57 -20.04 64.39
C HIS A 13 11.30 -21.34 64.79
N GLN A 14 11.63 -22.23 63.85
CA GLN A 14 12.43 -23.43 64.11
C GLN A 14 13.93 -23.25 63.88
N THR A 15 14.36 -22.05 63.45
CA THR A 15 15.75 -21.80 63.06
C THR A 15 16.59 -21.21 64.19
N LEU A 16 17.88 -21.51 64.19
CA LEU A 16 18.89 -20.81 64.97
C LEU A 16 19.50 -19.70 64.12
N LEU A 17 19.53 -18.47 64.65
CA LEU A 17 20.08 -17.31 63.96
C LEU A 17 21.59 -17.23 64.16
N VAL A 18 22.32 -17.23 63.04
CA VAL A 18 23.78 -17.09 63.00
C VAL A 18 24.14 -15.85 62.19
N VAL A 19 24.95 -14.97 62.79
CA VAL A 19 25.46 -13.77 62.13
C VAL A 19 26.82 -14.06 61.53
N VAL A 20 27.03 -13.68 60.26
CA VAL A 20 28.30 -13.86 59.54
C VAL A 20 28.87 -12.49 59.16
N GLN A 21 29.99 -12.08 59.73
CA GLN A 21 30.51 -10.70 59.55
C GLN A 21 31.97 -10.68 59.08
N PRO A 22 32.34 -9.77 58.16
CA PRO A 22 33.73 -9.52 57.86
C PRO A 22 34.37 -8.72 59.00
N VAL A 23 35.61 -9.06 59.35
CA VAL A 23 36.43 -8.34 60.33
C VAL A 23 37.72 -7.91 59.65
N GLY A 24 37.99 -6.60 59.59
CA GLY A 24 39.13 -6.05 58.85
C GLY A 24 38.81 -5.76 57.39
N ILE A 25 39.83 -5.73 56.52
CA ILE A 25 39.69 -5.41 55.10
C ILE A 25 39.53 -6.73 54.34
N VAL A 26 38.29 -7.10 54.04
CA VAL A 26 37.94 -8.26 53.21
C VAL A 26 37.22 -7.74 51.97
N SER A 27 37.61 -8.20 50.77
CA SER A 27 36.91 -7.80 49.55
C SER A 27 35.47 -8.36 49.55
N GLU A 28 34.51 -7.58 49.05
CA GLU A 28 33.10 -8.02 49.01
C GLU A 28 32.92 -9.32 48.22
N GLU A 29 33.65 -9.48 47.12
CA GLU A 29 33.62 -10.69 46.29
C GLU A 29 34.04 -11.94 47.08
N ASN A 30 35.14 -11.86 47.82
CA ASN A 30 35.64 -12.98 48.62
C ASN A 30 34.73 -13.27 49.83
N PHE A 31 34.24 -12.22 50.49
CA PHE A 31 33.28 -12.37 51.60
C PHE A 31 32.03 -13.11 51.14
N PHE A 32 31.38 -12.66 50.05
CA PHE A 32 30.17 -13.30 49.55
C PHE A 32 30.42 -14.70 48.98
N ARG A 33 31.61 -14.96 48.43
CA ARG A 33 32.03 -16.30 48.01
C ARG A 33 32.03 -17.29 49.17
N ILE A 34 32.61 -16.93 50.32
CA ILE A 34 32.62 -17.79 51.51
C ILE A 34 31.29 -17.80 52.23
N TYR A 35 30.60 -16.66 52.33
CA TYR A 35 29.26 -16.60 52.88
C TYR A 35 28.32 -17.58 52.16
N LYS A 36 28.44 -17.74 50.84
CA LYS A 36 27.69 -18.73 50.06
C LYS A 36 28.04 -20.18 50.42
N ARG A 37 29.31 -20.50 50.68
CA ARG A 37 29.70 -21.83 51.19
C ARG A 37 29.18 -22.09 52.60
N ILE A 38 29.35 -21.14 53.52
CA ILE A 38 28.81 -21.25 54.89
C ILE A 38 27.29 -21.46 54.86
N SER A 39 26.57 -20.62 54.12
CA SER A 39 25.11 -20.69 54.04
C SER A 39 24.58 -21.90 53.26
N SER A 40 25.44 -22.66 52.57
CA SER A 40 25.06 -23.93 51.94
C SER A 40 24.74 -25.02 52.98
N VAL A 41 25.35 -24.94 54.17
CA VAL A 41 25.07 -25.83 55.30
C VAL A 41 23.99 -25.19 56.17
N ASN A 42 22.76 -25.18 55.69
CA ASN A 42 21.62 -24.55 56.37
C ASN A 42 20.79 -25.52 57.22
N GLN A 43 21.09 -26.81 57.16
CA GLN A 43 20.46 -27.83 57.98
C GLN A 43 21.45 -28.96 58.31
N THR A 44 21.35 -29.50 59.52
CA THR A 44 22.20 -30.62 59.96
C THR A 44 21.38 -31.60 60.78
N SER A 45 21.54 -32.89 60.51
CA SER A 45 20.95 -33.95 61.34
C SER A 45 21.81 -34.14 62.58
N VAL A 46 21.18 -34.11 63.75
CA VAL A 46 21.89 -34.35 65.00
C VAL A 46 22.20 -35.84 65.12
N ARG A 47 23.47 -36.19 65.37
CA ARG A 47 23.91 -37.58 65.58
C ARG A 47 23.09 -38.23 66.71
N ASP A 48 22.69 -39.48 66.53
CA ASP A 48 21.89 -40.28 67.48
C ASP A 48 20.43 -39.82 67.70
N SER A 49 19.90 -38.88 66.91
CA SER A 49 18.48 -38.51 66.92
C SER A 49 17.91 -38.35 65.51
N GLN A 50 16.59 -38.54 65.33
CA GLN A 50 15.91 -38.19 64.07
C GLN A 50 15.61 -36.67 63.96
N ARG A 51 16.32 -35.82 64.71
CA ARG A 51 16.09 -34.37 64.74
C ARG A 51 16.96 -33.66 63.71
N VAL A 52 16.37 -32.68 63.04
CA VAL A 52 17.05 -31.80 62.09
C VAL A 52 17.06 -30.39 62.65
N LEU A 53 18.25 -29.78 62.67
CA LEU A 53 18.41 -28.37 63.03
C LEU A 53 18.45 -27.53 61.78
N TYR A 54 17.85 -26.34 61.86
CA TYR A 54 17.82 -25.39 60.77
C TYR A 54 18.55 -24.11 61.18
N ILE A 55 19.40 -23.61 60.29
CA ILE A 55 20.21 -22.42 60.55
C ILE A 55 19.81 -21.30 59.59
N ARG A 56 19.62 -20.12 60.16
CA ARG A 56 19.36 -18.89 59.40
C ARG A 56 20.58 -18.00 59.48
N TYR A 57 21.32 -17.90 58.38
CA TYR A 57 22.50 -17.04 58.30
C TYR A 57 22.12 -15.62 57.89
N ARG A 58 22.66 -14.61 58.57
CA ARG A 58 22.52 -13.19 58.20
C ARG A 58 23.87 -12.50 58.20
N HIS A 59 24.22 -11.81 57.12
CA HIS A 59 25.45 -11.00 57.07
C HIS A 59 25.27 -9.60 57.65
N HIS A 60 24.02 -9.15 57.78
CA HIS A 60 23.66 -7.91 58.47
C HIS A 60 22.44 -8.19 59.38
N TYR A 61 22.58 -7.93 60.68
CA TYR A 61 21.50 -8.06 61.66
C TYR A 61 21.61 -6.97 62.72
N PRO A 62 20.60 -6.09 62.89
CA PRO A 62 20.64 -5.04 63.89
C PRO A 62 20.66 -5.59 65.33
N PRO A 63 21.56 -5.15 66.21
CA PRO A 63 21.60 -5.57 67.62
C PRO A 63 20.28 -5.34 68.35
N ASP A 64 19.54 -4.28 67.98
CA ASP A 64 18.22 -3.98 68.52
C ASP A 64 17.17 -5.08 68.29
N ASN A 65 17.29 -5.86 67.22
CA ASN A 65 16.42 -7.02 66.99
C ASN A 65 16.74 -8.17 67.93
N ASN A 66 17.99 -8.28 68.39
CA ASN A 66 18.44 -9.30 69.34
C ASN A 66 17.83 -9.11 70.73
N GLU A 67 17.50 -7.87 71.12
CA GLU A 67 16.88 -7.57 72.43
C GLU A 67 15.48 -8.21 72.59
N TRP A 68 14.83 -8.55 71.48
CA TRP A 68 13.54 -9.26 71.47
C TRP A 68 13.70 -10.79 71.53
N GLY A 69 14.93 -11.30 71.65
CA GLY A 69 15.24 -12.73 71.63
C GLY A 69 14.59 -13.55 72.76
N ASP A 70 14.35 -12.96 73.93
CA ASP A 70 13.64 -13.68 75.01
C ASP A 70 12.12 -13.78 74.75
N PHE A 71 11.58 -12.86 73.96
CA PHE A 71 10.19 -12.84 73.51
C PHE A 71 9.96 -13.77 72.32
N GLN A 72 10.90 -13.82 71.37
CA GLN A 72 10.89 -14.67 70.18
C GLN A 72 12.31 -15.20 69.94
N THR A 73 12.58 -16.45 70.32
CA THR A 73 13.96 -17.00 70.33
C THR A 73 14.60 -17.11 68.96
N HIS A 74 13.84 -17.15 67.88
CA HIS A 74 14.37 -17.12 66.51
C HIS A 74 15.00 -15.77 66.13
N ARG A 75 14.78 -14.70 66.92
CA ARG A 75 15.49 -13.42 66.79
C ARG A 75 16.81 -13.37 67.54
N LYS A 76 17.08 -14.37 68.37
CA LYS A 76 18.24 -14.42 69.24
C LYS A 76 19.46 -14.84 68.44
N VAL A 77 20.47 -13.98 68.35
CA VAL A 77 21.76 -14.33 67.75
C VAL A 77 22.44 -15.32 68.69
N VAL A 78 22.46 -16.59 68.28
CA VAL A 78 23.05 -17.68 69.06
C VAL A 78 24.41 -18.10 68.52
N GLY A 79 24.73 -17.77 67.26
CA GLY A 79 26.02 -18.04 66.66
C GLY A 79 26.62 -16.82 65.97
N LEU A 80 27.95 -16.70 66.03
CA LEU A 80 28.72 -15.67 65.33
C LEU A 80 29.85 -16.33 64.53
N ILE A 81 29.90 -16.07 63.23
CA ILE A 81 31.01 -16.45 62.37
C ILE A 81 31.66 -15.18 61.83
N THR A 82 32.94 -15.02 62.05
CA THR A 82 33.71 -13.89 61.52
C THR A 82 34.69 -14.34 60.45
N ILE A 83 34.84 -13.54 59.40
CA ILE A 83 35.72 -13.80 58.27
C ILE A 83 36.76 -12.69 58.19
N THR A 84 38.04 -13.02 58.10
CA THR A 84 39.11 -12.02 58.04
C THR A 84 40.24 -12.44 57.11
N ASP A 85 40.86 -11.44 56.47
CA ASP A 85 42.10 -11.59 55.72
C ASP A 85 43.27 -11.16 56.61
N CYS A 86 44.24 -12.06 56.81
CA CYS A 86 45.43 -11.79 57.60
C CYS A 86 46.64 -12.43 56.93
N THR A 87 47.51 -11.62 56.33
CA THR A 87 48.69 -12.11 55.57
C THR A 87 49.98 -12.06 56.38
N SER A 88 49.97 -11.42 57.55
CA SER A 88 51.15 -11.17 58.38
C SER A 88 50.90 -11.59 59.83
N ALA A 89 51.80 -12.40 60.38
CA ALA A 89 51.77 -12.82 61.78
C ALA A 89 51.81 -11.64 62.78
N LYS A 90 52.29 -10.46 62.36
CA LYS A 90 52.34 -9.26 63.21
C LYS A 90 50.97 -8.63 63.42
N ASP A 91 50.05 -8.78 62.46
CA ASP A 91 48.72 -8.17 62.48
C ASP A 91 47.67 -9.08 63.15
N TRP A 92 48.07 -10.33 63.45
CA TRP A 92 47.23 -11.34 64.07
C TRP A 92 46.65 -10.92 65.44
N PRO A 93 47.44 -10.38 66.41
CA PRO A 93 46.88 -9.96 67.70
C PRO A 93 45.81 -8.87 67.57
N GLN A 94 46.01 -7.90 66.66
CA GLN A 94 45.04 -6.83 66.43
C GLN A 94 43.77 -7.35 65.75
N THR A 95 43.90 -8.30 64.84
CA THR A 95 42.76 -8.93 64.14
C THR A 95 41.93 -9.79 65.09
N PHE A 96 42.61 -10.54 65.97
CA PHE A 96 41.98 -11.35 67.00
C PHE A 96 41.23 -10.49 68.04
N GLU A 97 41.78 -9.33 68.42
CA GLU A 97 41.08 -8.38 69.30
C GLU A 97 39.80 -7.83 68.64
N LYS A 98 39.83 -7.50 67.35
CA LYS A 98 38.64 -7.07 66.61
C LYS A 98 37.54 -8.15 66.60
N PHE A 99 37.91 -9.42 66.55
CA PHE A 99 36.95 -10.52 66.69
C PHE A 99 36.32 -10.55 68.08
N HIS A 100 37.09 -10.34 69.15
CA HIS A 100 36.56 -10.23 70.52
C HIS A 100 35.57 -9.08 70.67
N VAL A 101 35.88 -7.90 70.10
CA VAL A 101 34.96 -6.75 70.10
C VAL A 101 33.65 -7.09 69.40
N GLN A 102 33.68 -7.78 68.26
CA GLN A 102 32.45 -8.22 67.58
C GLN A 102 31.66 -9.26 68.39
N LYS A 103 32.36 -10.16 69.07
CA LYS A 103 31.75 -11.15 69.97
C LYS A 103 31.01 -10.49 71.13
N GLU A 104 31.54 -9.40 71.66
CA GLU A 104 30.96 -8.69 72.81
C GLU A 104 29.57 -8.11 72.52
N ILE A 105 29.32 -7.66 71.28
CA ILE A 105 28.03 -7.12 70.82
C ILE A 105 26.86 -8.09 71.08
N TYR A 106 27.10 -9.39 70.94
CA TYR A 106 26.08 -10.45 71.09
C TYR A 106 26.29 -11.34 72.32
N SER A 107 27.23 -10.99 73.20
CA SER A 107 27.68 -11.82 74.32
C SER A 107 26.56 -12.34 75.23
N SER A 108 25.48 -11.57 75.40
CA SER A 108 24.33 -11.94 76.24
C SER A 108 23.48 -13.08 75.69
N THR A 109 23.59 -13.38 74.39
CA THR A 109 22.73 -14.34 73.69
C THR A 109 23.49 -15.48 73.02
N LEU A 110 24.78 -15.27 72.76
CA LEU A 110 25.67 -16.14 72.00
C LEU A 110 25.90 -17.50 72.70
N TYR A 111 25.88 -18.58 71.91
CA TYR A 111 26.15 -19.94 72.37
C TYR A 111 27.56 -20.38 71.96
N ASP A 112 27.96 -20.10 70.71
CA ASP A 112 29.30 -20.35 70.19
C ASP A 112 29.71 -19.28 69.17
N SER A 113 31.02 -19.13 68.92
CA SER A 113 31.62 -18.22 67.94
C SER A 113 32.80 -18.83 67.23
N ARG A 114 32.92 -18.63 65.91
CA ARG A 114 34.06 -19.08 65.10
C ARG A 114 34.66 -17.94 64.28
N LEU A 115 35.98 -17.94 64.13
CA LEU A 115 36.75 -17.01 63.30
C LEU A 115 37.44 -17.79 62.18
N PHE A 116 37.16 -17.43 60.93
CA PHE A 116 37.84 -17.97 59.74
C PHE A 116 38.85 -16.95 59.21
N VAL A 117 40.10 -17.36 59.15
CA VAL A 117 41.26 -16.52 58.82
C VAL A 117 41.85 -17.00 57.50
N PHE A 118 41.94 -16.12 56.51
CA PHE A 118 42.50 -16.42 55.19
C PHE A 118 43.85 -15.72 54.99
N GLY A 119 44.83 -16.42 54.41
CA GLY A 119 46.12 -15.86 54.00
C GLY A 119 47.28 -16.03 54.98
N LEU A 120 47.04 -16.54 56.20
CA LEU A 120 48.08 -16.73 57.22
C LEU A 120 48.64 -18.16 57.15
N GLN A 121 49.98 -18.31 57.14
CA GLN A 121 50.68 -19.60 57.12
C GLN A 121 51.85 -19.60 58.12
N GLY A 122 52.16 -20.75 58.73
CA GLY A 122 53.29 -20.94 59.67
C GLY A 122 52.90 -21.53 61.03
N GLU A 123 53.85 -21.63 61.97
CA GLU A 123 53.68 -22.32 63.28
C GLU A 123 52.48 -21.81 64.11
N LEU A 124 52.09 -20.53 63.96
CA LEU A 124 50.92 -19.96 64.64
C LEU A 124 49.59 -20.61 64.22
N THR A 125 49.53 -21.21 63.01
CA THR A 125 48.35 -21.89 62.48
C THR A 125 48.24 -23.35 62.92
N GLU A 126 49.31 -23.93 63.47
CA GLU A 126 49.35 -25.32 63.95
C GLU A 126 48.86 -25.46 65.41
N GLN A 127 48.65 -24.34 66.11
CA GLN A 127 48.05 -24.35 67.45
C GLN A 127 46.58 -24.81 67.37
N PRO A 128 46.18 -25.88 68.07
CA PRO A 128 44.79 -26.35 68.05
C PRO A 128 43.90 -25.34 68.77
N ARG A 129 43.10 -24.61 68.01
CA ARG A 129 42.05 -23.70 68.51
C ARG A 129 40.70 -24.18 67.99
N THR A 130 39.71 -24.26 68.87
CA THR A 130 38.35 -24.63 68.48
C THR A 130 37.61 -23.44 67.88
N ASP A 131 37.89 -22.23 68.34
CA ASP A 131 37.24 -20.99 67.95
C ASP A 131 37.83 -20.33 66.69
N VAL A 132 38.99 -20.81 66.20
CA VAL A 132 39.68 -20.25 65.02
C VAL A 132 40.01 -21.34 64.01
N ALA A 133 39.77 -21.08 62.72
CA ALA A 133 40.24 -21.91 61.62
C ALA A 133 41.06 -21.07 60.62
N PHE A 134 42.23 -21.57 60.25
CA PHE A 134 43.14 -20.94 59.30
C PHE A 134 43.05 -21.62 57.93
N TYR A 135 43.00 -20.82 56.87
CA TYR A 135 42.97 -21.26 55.48
C TYR A 135 44.06 -20.54 54.68
N PRO A 136 44.81 -21.26 53.82
CA PRO A 136 45.81 -20.65 52.95
C PRO A 136 45.26 -19.52 52.07
N ASN A 137 44.08 -19.73 51.48
CA ASN A 137 43.37 -18.76 50.64
C ASN A 137 41.90 -19.19 50.47
N TYR A 138 41.14 -18.43 49.68
CA TYR A 138 39.71 -18.64 49.42
C TYR A 138 39.40 -19.84 48.50
N ASP A 139 40.38 -20.33 47.75
CA ASP A 139 40.26 -21.52 46.89
C ASP A 139 40.55 -22.81 47.70
N ASP A 140 41.57 -22.78 48.55
CA ASP A 140 42.08 -23.90 49.34
C ASP A 140 41.41 -23.98 50.73
N CYS A 141 40.08 -24.15 50.76
CA CYS A 141 39.31 -24.21 52.01
C CYS A 141 38.25 -25.32 52.03
N GLU A 142 38.61 -26.54 51.61
CA GLU A 142 37.71 -27.70 51.50
C GLU A 142 37.03 -28.11 52.82
N THR A 143 37.61 -27.80 53.98
CA THR A 143 37.05 -28.20 55.28
C THR A 143 36.01 -27.23 55.84
N VAL A 144 35.70 -26.12 55.16
CA VAL A 144 34.79 -25.08 55.67
C VAL A 144 33.43 -25.66 56.04
N GLU A 145 32.80 -26.44 55.16
CA GLU A 145 31.47 -27.02 55.39
C GLU A 145 31.47 -27.94 56.61
N LYS A 146 32.48 -28.80 56.74
CA LYS A 146 32.64 -29.68 57.92
C LYS A 146 32.82 -28.88 59.21
N ARG A 147 33.61 -27.80 59.18
CA ARG A 147 33.78 -26.90 60.34
C ARG A 147 32.48 -26.20 60.72
N ILE A 148 31.62 -25.91 59.74
CA ILE A 148 30.27 -25.37 59.98
C ILE A 148 29.35 -26.44 60.58
N GLU A 149 29.41 -27.70 60.14
CA GLU A 149 28.69 -28.80 60.78
C GLU A 149 29.10 -28.97 62.25
N ASP A 150 30.40 -28.98 62.55
CA ASP A 150 30.93 -29.06 63.92
C ASP A 150 30.45 -27.86 64.78
N PHE A 151 30.35 -26.67 64.17
CA PHE A 151 29.82 -25.48 64.82
C PHE A 151 28.31 -25.58 65.08
N ILE A 152 27.54 -26.16 64.17
CA ILE A 152 26.11 -26.39 64.38
C ILE A 152 25.88 -27.41 65.49
N GLU A 153 26.71 -28.46 65.57
CA GLU A 153 26.69 -29.44 66.65
C GLU A 153 26.97 -28.78 68.03
N SER A 154 27.93 -27.84 68.12
CA SER A 154 28.18 -27.12 69.38
C SER A 154 27.00 -26.23 69.79
N LEU A 155 26.36 -25.55 68.83
CA LEU A 155 25.14 -24.77 69.09
C LEU A 155 24.01 -25.65 69.61
N PHE A 156 23.86 -26.87 69.08
CA PHE A 156 22.86 -27.82 69.53
C PHE A 156 23.04 -28.25 70.99
N ILE A 157 24.27 -28.56 71.39
CA ILE A 157 24.56 -29.01 72.76
C ILE A 157 24.13 -27.94 73.77
N VAL A 158 24.46 -26.68 73.49
CA VAL A 158 24.07 -25.55 74.36
C VAL A 158 22.55 -25.32 74.31
N LEU A 159 21.92 -25.45 73.14
CA LEU A 159 20.47 -25.34 72.98
C LEU A 159 19.74 -26.40 73.83
N GLU A 160 20.16 -27.65 73.73
CA GLU A 160 19.53 -28.78 74.45
C GLU A 160 19.72 -28.65 75.97
N SER A 161 20.91 -28.25 76.43
CA SER A 161 21.16 -27.94 77.84
C SER A 161 20.19 -26.86 78.34
N LYS A 162 20.12 -25.71 77.65
CA LYS A 162 19.23 -24.60 78.04
C LYS A 162 17.75 -24.97 78.00
N ARG A 163 17.34 -25.83 77.07
CA ARG A 163 15.97 -26.34 76.96
C ARG A 163 15.63 -27.23 78.16
N LEU A 164 16.51 -28.17 78.52
CA LEU A 164 16.33 -29.07 79.65
C LEU A 164 16.26 -28.28 80.96
N ASP A 165 17.21 -27.37 81.20
CA ASP A 165 17.26 -26.53 82.41
C ASP A 165 15.94 -25.77 82.63
N ARG A 166 15.35 -25.23 81.56
CA ARG A 166 14.08 -24.46 81.63
C ARG A 166 12.82 -25.35 81.64
N ALA A 167 12.90 -26.59 81.19
CA ALA A 167 11.76 -27.51 81.11
C ALA A 167 11.53 -28.29 82.41
N THR A 168 12.59 -28.62 83.15
CA THR A 168 12.56 -29.49 84.33
C THR A 168 12.32 -28.78 85.66
N ASP A 169 11.91 -27.50 85.64
CA ASP A 169 11.80 -26.61 86.80
C ASP A 169 10.87 -27.19 87.90
N LYS A 170 11.47 -28.03 88.76
CA LYS A 170 10.93 -28.71 89.96
C LYS A 170 11.64 -28.25 91.23
N SER A 171 12.65 -27.39 91.13
CA SER A 171 13.35 -26.76 92.25
C SER A 171 12.48 -25.64 92.84
N GLY A 172 12.52 -25.45 94.15
CA GLY A 172 11.77 -24.39 94.86
C GLY A 172 12.19 -22.94 94.54
N ASP A 173 12.81 -22.68 93.38
CA ASP A 173 13.24 -21.36 92.92
C ASP A 173 12.11 -20.59 92.23
N LYS A 174 12.12 -19.25 92.37
CA LYS A 174 11.13 -18.38 91.72
C LYS A 174 11.43 -18.33 90.21
N ILE A 175 10.49 -18.83 89.38
CA ILE A 175 10.56 -18.76 87.91
C ILE A 175 10.85 -17.31 87.48
N PRO A 176 11.93 -17.05 86.71
CA PRO A 176 12.30 -15.70 86.31
C PRO A 176 11.26 -15.11 85.34
N LEU A 177 10.95 -13.83 85.52
CA LEU A 177 10.07 -13.10 84.60
C LEU A 177 10.86 -12.72 83.34
N LEU A 178 10.48 -13.31 82.20
CA LEU A 178 10.95 -12.87 80.90
C LEU A 178 10.23 -11.58 80.50
N CYS A 179 10.96 -10.57 80.01
CA CYS A 179 10.42 -9.25 79.66
C CYS A 179 10.83 -8.85 78.24
N VAL A 180 9.96 -8.12 77.54
CA VAL A 180 10.35 -7.42 76.29
C VAL A 180 11.09 -6.11 76.62
N PRO A 181 11.81 -5.47 75.67
CA PRO A 181 12.67 -4.32 75.97
C PRO A 181 11.97 -3.14 76.68
N PHE A 182 10.72 -2.84 76.31
CA PHE A 182 9.97 -1.72 76.89
C PHE A 182 9.25 -2.05 78.20
N GLU A 183 9.06 -3.33 78.52
CA GLU A 183 8.34 -3.79 79.73
C GLU A 183 9.19 -3.68 81.01
N LYS A 184 10.53 -3.58 80.88
CA LYS A 184 11.45 -3.60 82.04
C LYS A 184 11.16 -2.52 83.09
N LYS A 185 10.56 -1.39 82.68
CA LYS A 185 10.20 -0.28 83.57
C LYS A 185 8.81 -0.43 84.21
N ASP A 186 7.92 -1.19 83.57
CA ASP A 186 6.51 -1.33 83.97
C ASP A 186 6.32 -2.29 85.16
N PHE A 187 7.35 -3.07 85.50
CA PHE A 187 7.31 -4.10 86.56
C PHE A 187 8.04 -3.72 87.85
N VAL A 188 8.49 -2.48 87.99
CA VAL A 188 9.12 -1.97 89.22
C VAL A 188 8.06 -1.81 90.32
N GLY A 189 8.23 -2.50 91.46
CA GLY A 189 7.31 -2.42 92.61
C GLY A 189 6.12 -3.39 92.59
N LEU A 190 6.11 -4.38 91.68
CA LEU A 190 5.05 -5.40 91.64
C LEU A 190 5.18 -6.46 92.75
N ASP A 191 4.05 -6.95 93.25
CA ASP A 191 4.01 -8.09 94.18
C ASP A 191 4.38 -9.41 93.47
N THR A 192 5.64 -9.81 93.68
CA THR A 192 6.23 -11.04 93.11
C THR A 192 5.67 -12.33 93.70
N ASP A 193 4.95 -12.27 94.83
CA ASP A 193 4.40 -13.46 95.49
C ASP A 193 2.94 -13.74 95.13
N SER A 194 2.28 -12.78 94.47
CA SER A 194 0.91 -12.91 93.97
C SER A 194 0.73 -14.11 93.03
N ARG A 195 -0.42 -14.80 93.16
CA ARG A 195 -0.80 -15.91 92.26
C ARG A 195 -0.80 -15.49 90.78
N HIS A 196 -1.18 -14.24 90.52
CA HIS A 196 -1.23 -13.67 89.17
C HIS A 196 0.17 -13.49 88.58
N TYR A 197 1.14 -12.98 89.36
CA TYR A 197 2.53 -12.86 88.93
C TYR A 197 3.18 -14.22 88.67
N LYS A 198 3.00 -15.19 89.57
CA LYS A 198 3.53 -16.55 89.40
C LYS A 198 2.99 -17.24 88.15
N LYS A 199 1.68 -17.13 87.88
CA LYS A 199 1.07 -17.64 86.64
C LYS A 199 1.60 -16.95 85.39
N ARG A 200 1.87 -15.63 85.44
CA ARG A 200 2.49 -14.89 84.34
C ARG A 200 3.89 -15.42 84.04
N CYS A 201 4.76 -15.54 85.04
CA CYS A 201 6.10 -16.09 84.87
C CYS A 201 6.05 -17.50 84.28
N GLN A 202 5.15 -18.35 84.81
CA GLN A 202 4.96 -19.71 84.31
C GLN A 202 4.49 -19.72 82.84
N GLY A 203 3.51 -18.89 82.47
CA GLY A 203 3.00 -18.78 81.11
C GLY A 203 4.06 -18.32 80.11
N ARG A 204 4.84 -17.29 80.46
CA ARG A 204 5.95 -16.78 79.64
C ARG A 204 7.06 -17.81 79.50
N MET A 205 7.41 -18.51 80.58
CA MET A 205 8.41 -19.58 80.55
C MET A 205 7.97 -20.75 79.69
N ARG A 206 6.71 -21.20 79.78
CA ARG A 206 6.15 -22.25 78.91
C ARG A 206 6.22 -21.87 77.43
N LYS A 207 5.92 -20.61 77.10
CA LYS A 207 6.09 -20.09 75.73
C LYS A 207 7.53 -20.26 75.26
N HIS A 208 8.47 -19.81 76.07
CA HIS A 208 9.89 -19.83 75.75
C HIS A 208 10.45 -21.26 75.61
N VAL A 209 10.06 -22.18 76.50
CA VAL A 209 10.40 -23.61 76.37
C VAL A 209 9.79 -24.18 75.07
N GLY A 210 8.59 -23.77 74.70
CA GLY A 210 7.98 -24.11 73.41
C GLY A 210 8.85 -23.69 72.22
N ASP A 211 9.36 -22.45 72.22
CA ASP A 211 10.27 -22.00 71.15
C ASP A 211 11.58 -22.80 71.10
N LEU A 212 12.19 -23.09 72.26
CA LEU A 212 13.42 -23.89 72.33
C LEU A 212 13.18 -25.33 71.85
N CYS A 213 12.03 -25.93 72.17
CA CYS A 213 11.64 -27.24 71.65
C CYS A 213 11.50 -27.21 70.13
N LEU A 214 10.89 -26.16 69.59
CA LEU A 214 10.73 -26.01 68.13
C LEU A 214 12.10 -25.88 67.44
N GLN A 215 13.00 -25.04 67.96
CA GLN A 215 14.37 -24.89 67.44
C GLN A 215 15.22 -26.15 67.59
N ALA A 216 14.96 -27.00 68.61
CA ALA A 216 15.63 -28.28 68.81
C ALA A 216 15.05 -29.42 67.95
N GLY A 217 14.09 -29.13 67.06
CA GLY A 217 13.44 -30.12 66.19
C GLY A 217 12.37 -30.97 66.89
N MET A 218 11.89 -30.56 68.08
CA MET A 218 10.88 -31.27 68.87
C MET A 218 9.49 -30.64 68.66
N LEU A 219 8.95 -30.82 67.45
CA LEU A 219 7.71 -30.17 67.02
C LEU A 219 6.50 -30.50 67.92
N GLN A 220 6.33 -31.76 68.30
CA GLN A 220 5.18 -32.19 69.10
C GLN A 220 5.20 -31.59 70.52
N ASP A 221 6.36 -31.54 71.15
CA ASP A 221 6.52 -30.96 72.49
C ASP A 221 6.34 -29.44 72.45
N SER A 222 6.78 -28.78 71.37
CA SER A 222 6.54 -27.34 71.17
C SER A 222 5.04 -27.01 71.17
N LEU A 223 4.22 -27.80 70.46
CA LEU A 223 2.76 -27.60 70.39
C LEU A 223 2.11 -27.71 71.76
N VAL A 224 2.53 -28.69 72.57
CA VAL A 224 2.03 -28.86 73.95
C VAL A 224 2.36 -27.65 74.81
N HIS A 225 3.62 -27.19 74.76
CA HIS A 225 4.05 -26.04 75.54
C HIS A 225 3.38 -24.73 75.13
N TYR A 226 3.09 -24.53 73.84
CA TYR A 226 2.34 -23.38 73.37
C TYR A 226 0.89 -23.38 73.87
N HIS A 227 0.18 -24.52 73.81
CA HIS A 227 -1.19 -24.62 74.36
C HIS A 227 -1.23 -24.32 75.86
N MET A 228 -0.32 -24.90 76.64
CA MET A 228 -0.21 -24.61 78.08
C MET A 228 0.05 -23.12 78.34
N SER A 229 0.92 -22.50 77.53
CA SER A 229 1.21 -21.07 77.63
C SER A 229 -0.02 -20.21 77.33
N VAL A 230 -0.75 -20.53 76.27
CA VAL A 230 -1.99 -19.83 75.88
C VAL A 230 -3.03 -19.86 77.00
N GLU A 231 -3.26 -21.01 77.64
CA GLU A 231 -4.19 -21.11 78.77
C GLU A 231 -3.76 -20.27 79.97
N LEU A 232 -2.48 -20.36 80.35
CA LEU A 232 -1.92 -19.62 81.50
C LEU A 232 -1.98 -18.12 81.27
N LEU A 233 -1.50 -17.63 80.13
CA LEU A 233 -1.39 -16.21 79.79
C LEU A 233 -2.77 -15.57 79.58
N ARG A 234 -3.72 -16.30 79.00
CA ARG A 234 -5.12 -15.86 78.86
C ARG A 234 -5.77 -15.66 80.23
N SER A 235 -5.48 -16.51 81.22
CA SER A 235 -6.03 -16.38 82.57
C SER A 235 -5.52 -15.16 83.37
N VAL A 236 -4.43 -14.54 82.92
CA VAL A 236 -3.79 -13.37 83.56
C VAL A 236 -3.76 -12.12 82.66
N ASN A 237 -4.51 -12.14 81.55
CA ASN A 237 -4.62 -11.04 80.58
C ASN A 237 -3.27 -10.50 80.07
N ASP A 238 -2.27 -11.36 79.92
CA ASP A 238 -0.97 -10.98 79.36
C ASP A 238 -1.01 -11.05 77.83
N PHE A 239 -1.69 -10.07 77.22
CA PHE A 239 -2.02 -10.10 75.79
C PHE A 239 -0.80 -10.14 74.87
N LEU A 240 0.28 -9.42 75.19
CA LEU A 240 1.48 -9.38 74.37
C LEU A 240 2.11 -10.79 74.23
N TRP A 241 2.31 -11.46 75.36
CA TRP A 241 2.89 -12.80 75.38
C TRP A 241 1.90 -13.87 74.93
N LEU A 242 0.60 -13.67 75.17
CA LEU A 242 -0.45 -14.52 74.62
C LEU A 242 -0.42 -14.49 73.08
N GLY A 243 -0.26 -13.30 72.48
CA GLY A 243 -0.07 -13.15 71.04
C GLY A 243 1.16 -13.94 70.54
N ALA A 244 2.28 -13.88 71.26
CA ALA A 244 3.49 -14.64 70.92
C ALA A 244 3.34 -16.16 71.07
N ALA A 245 2.58 -16.63 72.06
CA ALA A 245 2.27 -18.05 72.21
C ALA A 245 1.37 -18.54 71.07
N LEU A 246 0.38 -17.73 70.65
CA LEU A 246 -0.46 -18.02 69.49
C LEU A 246 0.33 -18.00 68.17
N GLU A 247 1.22 -17.03 67.97
CA GLU A 247 2.09 -16.97 66.80
C GLU A 247 3.02 -18.18 66.71
N GLY A 248 3.61 -18.60 67.84
CA GLY A 248 4.44 -19.80 67.94
C GLY A 248 3.63 -21.07 67.64
N LEU A 249 2.41 -21.17 68.18
CA LEU A 249 1.48 -22.27 67.89
C LEU A 249 1.10 -22.35 66.41
N CYS A 250 0.80 -21.20 65.78
CA CYS A 250 0.56 -21.11 64.35
C CYS A 250 1.78 -21.57 63.55
N SER A 251 2.97 -21.09 63.93
CA SER A 251 4.21 -21.38 63.20
C SER A 251 4.57 -22.87 63.27
N ALA A 252 4.46 -23.49 64.45
CA ALA A 252 4.61 -24.93 64.64
C ALA A 252 3.56 -25.71 63.82
N SER A 253 2.30 -25.27 63.82
CA SER A 253 1.24 -25.92 63.02
C SER A 253 1.49 -25.80 61.50
N VAL A 254 2.01 -24.66 61.03
CA VAL A 254 2.42 -24.48 59.62
C VAL A 254 3.57 -25.40 59.25
N ILE A 255 4.58 -25.54 60.11
CA ILE A 255 5.70 -26.48 59.90
C ILE A 255 5.19 -27.92 59.82
N SER A 256 4.19 -28.28 60.63
CA SER A 256 3.57 -29.61 60.61
C SER A 256 2.79 -29.89 59.33
N HIS A 257 1.98 -28.93 58.84
CA HIS A 257 1.10 -29.12 57.68
C HIS A 257 1.80 -28.93 56.34
N TYR A 258 2.82 -28.07 56.29
CA TYR A 258 3.49 -27.68 55.04
C TYR A 258 5.01 -27.94 55.11
N PRO A 259 5.46 -29.19 55.29
CA PRO A 259 6.88 -29.53 55.31
C PRO A 259 7.49 -29.24 53.92
N GLY A 260 8.34 -28.21 53.84
CA GLY A 260 8.96 -27.74 52.59
C GLY A 260 8.27 -26.55 51.89
N GLY A 261 7.23 -25.96 52.49
CA GLY A 261 6.45 -24.85 51.90
C GLY A 261 7.11 -23.47 51.88
N GLY A 262 8.43 -23.36 51.99
CA GLY A 262 9.12 -22.06 51.95
C GLY A 262 9.05 -21.44 50.55
N THR A 263 8.19 -20.44 50.34
CA THR A 263 8.11 -19.63 49.10
C THR A 263 9.28 -18.65 48.98
N GLY A 264 10.51 -19.14 49.07
CA GLY A 264 11.70 -18.28 49.15
C GLY A 264 13.03 -18.98 48.90
N ALA A 265 13.12 -19.87 47.91
CA ALA A 265 14.34 -20.17 47.14
C ALA A 265 14.03 -21.28 46.13
N LYS A 266 14.29 -21.05 44.84
CA LYS A 266 14.41 -22.12 43.86
C LYS A 266 15.70 -22.89 44.16
N THR A 267 15.63 -24.01 44.88
CA THR A 267 16.68 -25.04 44.84
C THR A 267 16.25 -26.13 43.89
N ALA A 268 16.85 -26.11 42.71
CA ALA A 268 16.78 -27.19 41.75
C ALA A 268 17.39 -28.47 42.33
N GLY A 269 16.58 -29.53 42.36
CA GLY A 269 16.93 -30.94 42.25
C GLY A 269 18.16 -31.49 42.98
N ARG A 270 17.91 -32.29 44.03
CA ARG A 270 18.38 -33.69 44.08
C ARG A 270 17.55 -34.51 45.09
N ARG A 271 16.43 -35.07 44.63
CA ARG A 271 15.81 -36.23 45.29
C ARG A 271 16.52 -37.48 44.79
N LEU A 272 17.18 -38.20 45.68
CA LEU A 272 17.57 -39.60 45.46
C LEU A 272 16.29 -40.45 45.48
N PRO A 273 16.04 -41.34 44.49
CA PRO A 273 14.86 -42.18 44.47
C PRO A 273 15.06 -43.44 45.33
N GLY A 274 14.22 -43.64 46.33
CA GLY A 274 14.21 -44.89 47.10
C GLY A 274 13.09 -44.96 48.13
N SER A 275 12.21 -45.95 47.97
CA SER A 275 11.17 -46.43 48.91
C SER A 275 9.83 -45.68 48.92
N SER A 276 8.89 -46.26 48.17
CA SER A 276 7.44 -46.15 48.35
C SER A 276 6.95 -47.29 49.26
N LEU A 277 6.14 -46.96 50.27
CA LEU A 277 5.19 -47.90 50.88
C LEU A 277 3.80 -47.23 50.98
N PRO A 278 2.71 -48.01 50.89
CA PRO A 278 1.41 -47.54 50.39
C PRO A 278 0.52 -46.99 51.49
N ALA A 279 -0.22 -45.92 51.15
CA ALA A 279 -1.34 -45.43 51.93
C ALA A 279 -2.60 -46.23 51.59
N GLU A 280 -3.12 -47.00 52.53
CA GLU A 280 -4.51 -47.45 52.51
C GLU A 280 -5.02 -47.72 53.94
N VAL A 281 -6.34 -47.64 54.09
CA VAL A 281 -7.16 -47.85 55.30
C VAL A 281 -7.37 -46.62 56.19
N ALA A 282 -8.15 -45.66 55.66
CA ALA A 282 -9.02 -44.81 56.47
C ALA A 282 -10.46 -45.33 56.36
N ASN A 283 -10.99 -46.00 57.40
CA ASN A 283 -12.41 -45.87 57.74
C ASN A 283 -12.82 -46.42 59.11
N ARG A 284 -13.72 -45.64 59.76
CA ARG A 284 -14.66 -45.95 60.85
C ARG A 284 -14.12 -46.02 62.30
N HIS A 285 -14.47 -45.03 63.14
CA HIS A 285 -15.46 -45.17 64.24
C HIS A 285 -15.72 -43.83 64.97
N ARG A 286 -16.98 -43.65 65.43
CA ARG A 286 -17.51 -42.49 66.17
C ARG A 286 -17.25 -42.58 67.69
N PRO A 287 -17.40 -41.47 68.46
CA PRO A 287 -16.76 -41.28 69.78
C PRO A 287 -17.65 -41.67 70.97
N GLY A 288 -17.01 -42.13 72.06
CA GLY A 288 -17.59 -42.36 73.39
C GLY A 288 -16.82 -41.61 74.48
N ALA A 289 -17.52 -41.23 75.54
CA ALA A 289 -17.24 -40.14 76.46
C ALA A 289 -16.19 -40.37 77.58
N LEU A 290 -15.66 -39.23 78.05
CA LEU A 290 -15.01 -38.85 79.31
C LEU A 290 -15.01 -39.85 80.49
N THR A 291 -13.85 -40.01 81.15
CA THR A 291 -13.69 -39.85 82.62
C THR A 291 -12.23 -39.52 83.02
N THR A 292 -12.12 -38.94 84.21
CA THR A 292 -11.06 -38.22 84.94
C THR A 292 -9.83 -39.00 85.42
N ASN A 293 -8.73 -38.24 85.60
CA ASN A 293 -7.62 -38.36 86.58
C ASN A 293 -6.53 -39.42 86.39
N GLY A 294 -5.27 -38.95 86.32
CA GLY A 294 -4.06 -39.70 86.65
C GLY A 294 -2.91 -39.51 85.65
N ILE A 295 -1.87 -38.78 86.04
CA ILE A 295 -0.60 -38.67 85.28
C ILE A 295 0.22 -39.94 85.55
N ASN A 296 0.63 -40.65 84.49
CA ASN A 296 1.87 -41.43 84.45
C ASN A 296 2.44 -41.38 83.01
N PRO A 297 3.78 -41.39 82.85
CA PRO A 297 4.45 -41.28 81.54
C PRO A 297 4.36 -42.62 80.79
N ASP A 298 4.66 -42.60 79.49
CA ASP A 298 4.83 -43.78 78.60
C ASP A 298 3.61 -44.34 77.85
N THR A 299 2.63 -43.50 77.48
CA THR A 299 1.62 -43.91 76.46
C THR A 299 1.21 -42.80 75.48
N SER A 300 2.08 -41.82 75.20
CA SER A 300 1.79 -40.69 74.29
C SER A 300 2.21 -40.90 72.83
N ALA A 301 2.57 -42.12 72.42
CA ALA A 301 3.32 -42.31 71.19
C ALA A 301 2.51 -42.47 69.88
N GLU A 302 1.18 -42.44 69.81
CA GLU A 302 0.57 -42.44 68.44
C GLU A 302 -0.84 -41.88 68.26
N ILE A 303 -1.70 -41.90 69.28
CA ILE A 303 -3.12 -41.49 69.13
C ILE A 303 -3.38 -40.02 69.54
N GLY A 304 -2.37 -39.31 70.06
CA GLY A 304 -2.46 -37.90 70.51
C GLY A 304 -1.80 -36.86 69.58
N ARG A 305 -0.97 -37.27 68.62
CA ARG A 305 -0.10 -36.38 67.82
C ARG A 305 -0.87 -35.38 66.93
N ALA A 306 -2.10 -35.71 66.53
CA ALA A 306 -2.93 -34.85 65.67
C ALA A 306 -3.83 -33.86 66.46
N LYS A 307 -4.00 -34.01 67.77
CA LYS A 307 -4.97 -33.18 68.54
C LYS A 307 -4.47 -31.79 68.90
N ASN A 308 -3.16 -31.57 68.94
CA ASN A 308 -2.57 -30.30 69.38
C ASN A 308 -2.18 -29.38 68.21
N CYS A 309 -2.14 -29.88 66.98
CA CYS A 309 -1.88 -29.06 65.80
C CYS A 309 -3.15 -28.32 65.39
N LEU A 310 -3.05 -27.01 65.10
CA LEU A 310 -4.17 -26.25 64.56
C LEU A 310 -4.54 -26.75 63.16
N SER A 311 -5.83 -26.72 62.79
CA SER A 311 -6.23 -26.95 61.40
C SER A 311 -5.77 -25.79 60.50
N PRO A 312 -5.65 -26.00 59.17
CA PRO A 312 -5.29 -24.92 58.24
C PRO A 312 -6.14 -23.65 58.36
N GLU A 313 -7.43 -23.79 58.68
CA GLU A 313 -8.35 -22.66 58.88
C GLU A 313 -8.09 -21.96 60.21
N ASP A 314 -7.95 -22.72 61.30
CA ASP A 314 -7.69 -22.19 62.64
C ASP A 314 -6.37 -21.41 62.72
N ILE A 315 -5.35 -21.80 61.94
CA ILE A 315 -4.06 -21.08 61.87
C ILE A 315 -4.28 -19.61 61.56
N ILE A 316 -5.17 -19.30 60.62
CA ILE A 316 -5.42 -17.91 60.20
C ILE A 316 -6.19 -17.16 61.26
N ASP A 317 -7.19 -17.78 61.88
CA ASP A 317 -7.95 -17.15 62.97
C ASP A 317 -7.06 -16.88 64.19
N LYS A 318 -6.11 -17.78 64.49
CA LYS A 318 -5.11 -17.57 65.54
C LYS A 318 -4.08 -16.51 65.19
N TYR A 319 -3.69 -16.37 63.92
CA TYR A 319 -2.90 -15.20 63.49
C TYR A 319 -3.69 -13.89 63.64
N LYS A 320 -4.98 -13.85 63.28
CA LYS A 320 -5.85 -12.66 63.50
C LYS A 320 -5.92 -12.30 65.00
N GLU A 321 -6.10 -13.29 65.86
CA GLU A 321 -6.10 -13.13 67.33
C GLU A 321 -4.75 -12.59 67.82
N ALA A 322 -3.62 -13.16 67.37
CA ALA A 322 -2.29 -12.70 67.74
C ALA A 322 -2.00 -11.26 67.29
N ILE A 323 -2.32 -10.91 66.04
CA ILE A 323 -2.16 -9.57 65.47
C ILE A 323 -3.03 -8.55 66.23
N SER A 324 -4.27 -8.91 66.57
CA SER A 324 -5.15 -8.08 67.39
C SER A 324 -4.59 -7.82 68.79
N TYR A 325 -3.84 -8.77 69.36
CA TYR A 325 -3.15 -8.53 70.63
C TYR A 325 -1.90 -7.66 70.48
N TYR A 326 -1.14 -7.78 69.40
CA TYR A 326 0.00 -6.90 69.13
C TYR A 326 -0.41 -5.45 68.90
N SER A 327 -1.51 -5.20 68.18
CA SER A 327 -1.98 -3.84 67.89
C SER A 327 -2.40 -3.04 69.13
N LYS A 328 -2.61 -3.70 70.29
CA LYS A 328 -2.83 -3.03 71.59
C LYS A 328 -1.59 -2.28 72.10
N TYR A 329 -0.40 -2.60 71.59
CA TYR A 329 0.87 -2.08 72.10
C TYR A 329 1.59 -1.22 71.05
N LYS A 330 1.70 0.09 71.31
CA LYS A 330 2.35 1.06 70.39
C LYS A 330 3.80 0.72 70.01
N ASN A 331 4.50 -0.05 70.84
CA ASN A 331 5.92 -0.41 70.63
C ASN A 331 6.09 -1.80 70.00
N ALA A 332 4.99 -2.48 69.65
CA ALA A 332 5.00 -3.80 69.04
C ALA A 332 4.67 -3.80 67.53
N GLY A 333 4.60 -2.62 66.89
CA GLY A 333 4.22 -2.50 65.48
C GLY A 333 5.10 -3.30 64.51
N VAL A 334 6.39 -3.48 64.82
CA VAL A 334 7.28 -4.35 64.02
C VAL A 334 6.86 -5.81 64.11
N ILE A 335 6.55 -6.29 65.32
CA ILE A 335 6.07 -7.65 65.56
C ILE A 335 4.72 -7.88 64.89
N GLU A 336 3.81 -6.90 65.02
CA GLU A 336 2.50 -6.91 64.37
C GLU A 336 2.62 -7.07 62.85
N LEU A 337 3.49 -6.27 62.23
CA LEU A 337 3.72 -6.32 60.79
C LEU A 337 4.32 -7.65 60.33
N GLU A 338 5.32 -8.15 61.05
CA GLU A 338 5.94 -9.43 60.69
C GLU A 338 4.97 -10.61 60.87
N ALA A 339 4.11 -10.58 61.89
CA ALA A 339 3.02 -11.56 62.04
C ALA A 339 2.03 -11.48 60.86
N CYS A 340 1.67 -10.27 60.40
CA CYS A 340 0.88 -10.07 59.18
C CYS A 340 1.57 -10.68 57.95
N VAL A 341 2.88 -10.44 57.75
CA VAL A 341 3.64 -10.99 56.62
C VAL A 341 3.68 -12.52 56.66
N LYS A 342 3.88 -13.12 57.84
CA LYS A 342 3.81 -14.59 58.01
C LYS A 342 2.43 -15.13 57.64
N ALA A 343 1.36 -14.51 58.15
CA ALA A 343 -0.02 -14.90 57.84
C ALA A 343 -0.31 -14.83 56.32
N VAL A 344 0.14 -13.76 55.64
CA VAL A 344 0.02 -13.61 54.18
C VAL A 344 0.74 -14.73 53.43
N ARG A 345 1.96 -15.09 53.84
CA ARG A 345 2.71 -16.20 53.22
C ARG A 345 2.01 -17.54 53.42
N VAL A 346 1.42 -17.77 54.59
CA VAL A 346 0.61 -18.97 54.86
C VAL A 346 -0.63 -18.99 53.97
N LEU A 347 -1.36 -17.87 53.86
CA LEU A 347 -2.52 -17.75 52.97
C LEU A 347 -2.17 -17.94 51.49
N ALA A 348 -0.98 -17.52 51.08
CA ALA A 348 -0.47 -17.79 49.73
C ALA A 348 -0.27 -19.29 49.49
N ILE A 349 0.31 -20.03 50.45
CA ILE A 349 0.43 -21.50 50.40
C ILE A 349 -0.96 -22.15 50.34
N GLN A 350 -1.92 -21.64 51.11
CA GLN A 350 -3.32 -22.07 51.12
C GLN A 350 -4.12 -21.62 49.88
N LYS A 351 -3.53 -20.84 48.96
CA LYS A 351 -4.19 -20.25 47.77
C LYS A 351 -5.42 -19.38 48.10
N ARG A 352 -5.44 -18.73 49.26
CA ARG A 352 -6.50 -17.83 49.74
C ARG A 352 -6.14 -16.36 49.52
N SER A 353 -5.99 -15.94 48.26
CA SER A 353 -5.47 -14.61 47.89
C SER A 353 -6.33 -13.43 48.36
N MET A 354 -7.65 -13.59 48.46
CA MET A 354 -8.55 -12.50 48.89
C MET A 354 -8.31 -12.10 50.35
N GLU A 355 -8.26 -13.08 51.25
CA GLU A 355 -7.96 -12.85 52.67
C GLU A 355 -6.52 -12.38 52.87
N ALA A 356 -5.56 -12.91 52.09
CA ALA A 356 -4.18 -12.43 52.11
C ALA A 356 -4.11 -10.93 51.77
N SER A 357 -4.92 -10.47 50.82
CA SER A 357 -5.02 -9.05 50.48
C SER A 357 -5.60 -8.20 51.61
N GLU A 358 -6.47 -8.73 52.47
CA GLU A 358 -7.03 -8.01 53.62
C GLU A 358 -5.93 -7.74 54.67
N PHE A 359 -5.12 -8.76 54.99
CA PHE A 359 -3.94 -8.59 55.85
C PHE A 359 -2.97 -7.53 55.30
N LEU A 360 -2.70 -7.55 53.98
CA LEU A 360 -1.81 -6.57 53.36
C LEU A 360 -2.38 -5.15 53.38
N GLN A 361 -3.71 -4.98 53.26
CA GLN A 361 -4.34 -3.66 53.39
C GLN A 361 -4.18 -3.10 54.79
N ASN A 362 -4.38 -3.93 55.82
CA ASN A 362 -4.19 -3.53 57.22
C ASN A 362 -2.71 -3.26 57.54
N ALA A 363 -1.80 -4.04 56.96
CA ALA A 363 -0.35 -3.92 57.16
C ALA A 363 0.23 -2.55 56.73
N VAL A 364 -0.41 -1.86 55.78
CA VAL A 364 0.00 -0.51 55.35
C VAL A 364 -0.21 0.54 56.47
N TYR A 365 -1.25 0.35 57.29
CA TYR A 365 -1.61 1.29 58.36
C TYR A 365 -0.89 1.04 59.69
N ILE A 366 -0.14 -0.07 59.80
CA ILE A 366 0.65 -0.36 61.00
C ILE A 366 1.70 0.74 61.19
N ASN A 367 1.69 1.35 62.39
CA ASN A 367 2.57 2.43 62.76
C ASN A 367 3.94 1.88 63.20
N LEU A 368 4.96 2.07 62.36
CA LEU A 368 6.33 1.64 62.63
C LEU A 368 7.21 2.76 63.21
N ARG A 369 6.62 3.86 63.71
CA ARG A 369 7.32 5.12 64.03
C ARG A 369 8.07 5.65 62.78
N GLN A 370 9.00 6.58 62.96
CA GLN A 370 9.66 7.29 61.87
C GLN A 370 10.64 6.37 61.13
N LEU A 371 10.22 5.86 59.98
CA LEU A 371 11.04 5.07 59.06
C LEU A 371 11.98 5.98 58.25
N SER A 372 13.20 5.50 57.99
CA SER A 372 14.09 6.11 56.99
C SER A 372 13.48 6.02 55.59
N GLU A 373 14.01 6.79 54.63
CA GLU A 373 13.53 6.73 53.25
C GLU A 373 13.83 5.37 52.60
N GLU A 374 14.97 4.77 52.93
CA GLU A 374 15.38 3.43 52.51
C GLU A 374 14.43 2.36 53.07
N GLU A 375 14.05 2.45 54.34
CA GLU A 375 13.09 1.54 54.97
C GLU A 375 11.70 1.67 54.34
N LYS A 376 11.29 2.88 53.92
CA LYS A 376 10.03 3.08 53.18
C LYS A 376 10.09 2.42 51.80
N ILE A 377 11.19 2.58 51.05
CA ILE A 377 11.40 1.93 49.75
C ILE A 377 11.32 0.41 49.92
N GLN A 378 12.00 -0.14 50.92
CA GLN A 378 11.98 -1.57 51.22
C GLN A 378 10.56 -2.05 51.57
N ARG A 379 9.84 -1.32 52.45
CA ARG A 379 8.46 -1.66 52.83
C ARG A 379 7.55 -1.79 51.61
N TYR A 380 7.59 -0.82 50.70
CA TYR A 380 6.75 -0.85 49.49
C TYR A 380 7.19 -1.91 48.48
N SER A 381 8.50 -2.17 48.35
CA SER A 381 9.03 -3.23 47.50
C SER A 381 8.54 -4.61 47.96
N ILE A 382 8.58 -4.86 49.27
CA ILE A 382 8.07 -6.12 49.85
C ILE A 382 6.55 -6.23 49.70
N LEU A 383 5.80 -5.15 49.93
CA LEU A 383 4.35 -5.17 49.70
C LEU A 383 4.05 -5.54 48.23
N SER A 384 4.84 -5.02 47.28
CA SER A 384 4.74 -5.39 45.88
C SER A 384 4.98 -6.89 45.66
N GLU A 385 6.05 -7.45 46.23
CA GLU A 385 6.38 -8.88 46.13
C GLU A 385 5.30 -9.77 46.75
N LEU A 386 4.72 -9.37 47.90
CA LEU A 386 3.65 -10.12 48.55
C LEU A 386 2.35 -10.09 47.72
N TYR A 387 2.02 -8.96 47.10
CA TYR A 387 0.89 -8.90 46.16
C TYR A 387 1.15 -9.71 44.89
N GLU A 388 2.40 -9.81 44.43
CA GLU A 388 2.80 -10.65 43.31
C GLU A 388 2.65 -12.14 43.65
N LEU A 389 3.11 -12.53 44.85
CA LEU A 389 3.02 -13.90 45.37
C LEU A 389 1.58 -14.42 45.41
N ILE A 390 0.61 -13.56 45.74
CA ILE A 390 -0.82 -13.94 45.80
C ILE A 390 -1.55 -13.75 44.45
N GLY A 391 -0.85 -13.34 43.39
CA GLY A 391 -1.40 -13.19 42.03
C GLY A 391 -2.09 -11.86 41.73
N PHE A 392 -1.98 -10.86 42.61
CA PHE A 392 -2.61 -9.54 42.44
C PHE A 392 -1.67 -8.55 41.74
N HIS A 393 -1.35 -8.83 40.48
CA HIS A 393 -0.32 -8.13 39.69
C HIS A 393 -0.51 -6.60 39.62
N ARG A 394 -1.74 -6.09 39.52
CA ARG A 394 -1.99 -4.64 39.48
C ARG A 394 -1.66 -3.96 40.82
N LYS A 395 -2.02 -4.57 41.95
CA LYS A 395 -1.66 -4.04 43.28
C LYS A 395 -0.15 -4.14 43.52
N SER A 396 0.46 -5.23 43.05
CA SER A 396 1.92 -5.37 43.05
C SER A 396 2.59 -4.22 42.29
N ALA A 397 2.18 -3.96 41.05
CA ALA A 397 2.70 -2.85 40.23
C ALA A 397 2.43 -1.46 40.85
N PHE A 398 1.32 -1.29 41.57
CA PHE A 398 1.04 -0.07 42.32
C PHE A 398 2.09 0.17 43.42
N PHE A 399 2.32 -0.81 44.29
CA PHE A 399 3.31 -0.65 45.36
C PHE A 399 4.75 -0.56 44.83
N LYS A 400 5.08 -1.26 43.73
CA LYS A 400 6.38 -1.11 43.07
C LYS A 400 6.58 0.29 42.49
N ARG A 401 5.55 0.88 41.89
CA ARG A 401 5.56 2.26 41.41
C ARG A 401 5.70 3.25 42.57
N VAL A 402 5.03 3.02 43.71
CA VAL A 402 5.22 3.85 44.92
C VAL A 402 6.66 3.75 45.43
N ALA A 403 7.25 2.54 45.46
CA ALA A 403 8.65 2.35 45.81
C ALA A 403 9.59 3.11 44.85
N ALA A 404 9.33 3.06 43.54
CA ALA A 404 10.08 3.79 42.52
C ALA A 404 10.06 5.31 42.76
N MET A 405 8.89 5.87 43.04
CA MET A 405 8.74 7.30 43.34
C MET A 405 9.40 7.68 44.67
N GLN A 406 9.45 6.75 45.63
CA GLN A 406 10.12 6.98 46.92
C GLN A 406 11.64 7.16 46.76
N CYS A 407 12.26 6.55 45.73
CA CYS A 407 13.68 6.73 45.42
C CYS A 407 14.07 8.17 45.03
N VAL A 408 13.10 9.03 44.73
CA VAL A 408 13.32 10.38 44.18
C VAL A 408 12.59 11.48 44.94
N VAL A 409 12.23 11.21 46.20
CA VAL A 409 11.58 12.19 47.09
C VAL A 409 12.57 13.34 47.38
N PRO A 410 12.10 14.60 47.45
CA PRO A 410 12.98 15.76 47.66
C PRO A 410 13.83 15.75 48.94
N SER A 411 13.50 14.91 49.92
CA SER A 411 14.26 14.75 51.16
C SER A 411 15.58 13.98 50.99
N ILE A 412 15.77 13.27 49.89
CA ILE A 412 16.99 12.51 49.59
C ILE A 412 17.99 13.44 48.89
N ALA A 413 19.19 13.58 49.46
CA ALA A 413 20.24 14.47 48.92
C ALA A 413 20.68 14.06 47.50
N GLU A 414 20.77 12.76 47.23
CA GLU A 414 21.10 12.20 45.92
C GLU A 414 19.97 11.28 45.42
N PRO A 415 19.01 11.82 44.64
CA PRO A 415 17.88 11.03 44.13
C PRO A 415 18.31 9.88 43.22
N GLY A 416 17.80 8.67 43.51
CA GLY A 416 18.11 7.44 42.79
C GLY A 416 17.34 7.28 41.47
N TRP A 417 17.50 8.22 40.52
CA TRP A 417 16.73 8.21 39.25
C TRP A 417 16.89 6.93 38.43
N ARG A 418 18.08 6.30 38.44
CA ARG A 418 18.32 5.01 37.77
C ARG A 418 17.49 3.88 38.39
N ALA A 419 17.43 3.82 39.72
CA ALA A 419 16.63 2.83 40.45
C ALA A 419 15.12 3.08 40.24
N CYS A 420 14.68 4.35 40.27
CA CYS A 420 13.31 4.74 39.95
C CYS A 420 12.90 4.26 38.56
N TYR A 421 13.69 4.58 37.52
CA TYR A 421 13.40 4.15 36.16
C TYR A 421 13.33 2.62 36.02
N LYS A 422 14.28 1.88 36.62
CA LYS A 422 14.26 0.42 36.63
C LYS A 422 12.99 -0.15 37.26
N LEU A 423 12.62 0.33 38.45
CA LEU A 423 11.40 -0.11 39.15
C LEU A 423 10.13 0.23 38.37
N LEU A 424 10.08 1.38 37.68
CA LEU A 424 8.96 1.74 36.79
C LEU A 424 8.82 0.76 35.62
N LEU A 425 9.92 0.34 34.99
CA LEU A 425 9.89 -0.68 33.93
C LEU A 425 9.33 -2.01 34.43
N GLU A 426 9.69 -2.44 35.64
CA GLU A 426 9.15 -3.66 36.24
C GLU A 426 7.65 -3.59 36.53
N THR A 427 7.04 -2.39 36.52
CA THR A 427 5.59 -2.24 36.73
C THR A 427 4.76 -2.42 35.46
N LEU A 428 5.39 -2.37 34.27
CA LEU A 428 4.72 -2.41 32.97
C LEU A 428 3.79 -3.63 32.80
N PRO A 429 4.21 -4.87 33.13
CA PRO A 429 3.33 -6.05 32.95
C PRO A 429 2.08 -5.98 33.83
N GLY A 430 2.19 -5.45 35.06
CA GLY A 430 1.06 -5.34 35.98
C GLY A 430 -0.01 -4.33 35.55
N TYR A 431 0.32 -3.43 34.61
CA TYR A 431 -0.63 -2.52 33.97
C TYR A 431 -0.99 -2.93 32.53
N CYS A 432 -0.59 -4.12 32.08
CA CYS A 432 -0.79 -4.62 30.72
C CYS A 432 -0.18 -3.68 29.65
N LEU A 433 0.98 -3.07 29.95
CA LEU A 433 1.71 -2.21 29.03
C LEU A 433 2.95 -2.94 28.52
N SER A 434 3.13 -3.01 27.21
CA SER A 434 4.38 -3.41 26.56
C SER A 434 5.08 -2.17 26.01
N LEU A 435 6.41 -2.17 25.91
CA LEU A 435 7.18 -1.13 25.23
C LEU A 435 7.58 -1.52 23.80
N ASP A 436 7.04 -2.62 23.28
CA ASP A 436 7.12 -2.99 21.86
C ASP A 436 5.91 -2.42 21.10
N PRO A 437 6.11 -1.52 20.11
CA PRO A 437 5.03 -0.98 19.30
C PRO A 437 4.21 -2.05 18.57
N LYS A 438 4.80 -3.21 18.25
CA LYS A 438 4.13 -4.29 17.52
C LYS A 438 2.98 -4.93 18.31
N ASP A 439 3.05 -4.89 19.64
CA ASP A 439 2.02 -5.44 20.52
C ASP A 439 0.70 -4.64 20.45
N PHE A 440 0.75 -3.40 19.97
CA PHE A 440 -0.40 -2.51 19.82
C PHE A 440 -1.07 -2.58 18.45
N ASN A 441 -0.43 -3.19 17.45
CA ASN A 441 -0.90 -3.17 16.06
C ASN A 441 -1.99 -4.22 15.73
N LYS A 442 -2.41 -5.05 16.69
CA LYS A 442 -3.25 -6.26 16.46
C LYS A 442 -4.70 -6.21 16.99
N GLY A 443 -5.19 -5.07 17.47
CA GLY A 443 -6.59 -4.92 17.93
C GLY A 443 -6.73 -4.30 19.32
N THR A 444 -7.95 -4.35 19.87
CA THR A 444 -8.44 -3.64 21.08
C THR A 444 -7.39 -3.47 22.17
N HIS A 445 -7.15 -2.20 22.53
CA HIS A 445 -6.30 -1.78 23.65
C HIS A 445 -6.60 -2.59 24.92
N ARG A 446 -5.54 -3.02 25.62
CA ARG A 446 -5.63 -3.77 26.87
C ARG A 446 -5.11 -2.92 28.03
N GLY A 447 -5.83 -2.95 29.15
CA GLY A 447 -5.49 -2.22 30.37
C GLY A 447 -6.19 -0.87 30.49
N TRP A 448 -5.71 -0.02 31.41
CA TRP A 448 -6.32 1.30 31.68
C TRP A 448 -5.45 2.40 31.06
N ALA A 449 -5.90 2.99 29.95
CA ALA A 449 -5.14 4.00 29.21
C ALA A 449 -4.65 5.15 30.12
N ALA A 450 -5.50 5.69 30.99
CA ALA A 450 -5.11 6.75 31.92
C ALA A 450 -3.92 6.39 32.84
N VAL A 451 -3.84 5.14 33.31
CA VAL A 451 -2.73 4.67 34.15
C VAL A 451 -1.47 4.45 33.31
N GLN A 452 -1.62 3.88 32.11
CA GLN A 452 -0.51 3.62 31.20
C GLN A 452 0.11 4.91 30.69
N MET A 453 -0.69 5.90 30.29
CA MET A 453 -0.21 7.24 29.90
C MET A 453 0.54 7.91 31.04
N ARG A 454 0.00 7.85 32.27
CA ARG A 454 0.70 8.38 33.45
C ARG A 454 2.04 7.71 33.69
N LEU A 455 2.11 6.39 33.56
CA LEU A 455 3.37 5.65 33.69
C LEU A 455 4.38 6.00 32.58
N LEU A 456 3.93 6.17 31.34
CA LEU A 456 4.79 6.63 30.23
C LEU A 456 5.33 8.04 30.50
N HIS A 457 4.51 8.97 31.00
CA HIS A 457 4.98 10.29 31.41
C HIS A 457 6.01 10.22 32.55
N GLU A 458 5.83 9.32 33.52
CA GLU A 458 6.79 9.11 34.60
C GLU A 458 8.10 8.51 34.08
N LEU A 459 8.06 7.61 33.10
CA LEU A 459 9.25 7.09 32.42
C LEU A 459 10.00 8.20 31.66
N VAL A 460 9.29 9.06 30.94
CA VAL A 460 9.86 10.26 30.27
C VAL A 460 10.51 11.20 31.29
N TYR A 461 9.84 11.42 32.42
CA TYR A 461 10.36 12.29 33.46
C TYR A 461 11.62 11.70 34.11
N ALA A 462 11.60 10.41 34.43
CA ALA A 462 12.76 9.71 34.99
C ALA A 462 13.95 9.67 34.01
N SER A 463 13.72 9.36 32.72
CA SER A 463 14.78 9.34 31.70
C SER A 463 15.43 10.70 31.50
N ARG A 464 14.64 11.78 31.55
CA ARG A 464 15.14 13.16 31.52
C ARG A 464 16.08 13.43 32.70
N ARG A 465 15.68 13.05 33.91
CA ARG A 465 16.46 13.30 35.13
C ARG A 465 17.71 12.43 35.23
N MET A 466 17.72 11.27 34.56
CA MET A 466 18.92 10.45 34.36
C MET A 466 19.91 11.04 33.34
N GLY A 467 19.54 12.11 32.63
CA GLY A 467 20.39 12.71 31.60
C GLY A 467 20.44 11.91 30.29
N ASN A 468 19.45 11.06 30.02
CA ASN A 468 19.37 10.28 28.77
C ASN A 468 18.22 10.80 27.89
N PRO A 469 18.47 11.79 27.01
CA PRO A 469 17.43 12.38 26.16
C PRO A 469 16.90 11.40 25.10
N ALA A 470 17.71 10.45 24.63
CA ALA A 470 17.28 9.45 23.64
C ALA A 470 16.14 8.57 24.18
N LEU A 471 16.20 8.18 25.46
CA LEU A 471 15.09 7.47 26.12
C LEU A 471 13.83 8.34 26.23
N SER A 472 13.97 9.63 26.53
CA SER A 472 12.82 10.55 26.61
C SER A 472 12.14 10.71 25.25
N VAL A 473 12.92 10.92 24.17
CA VAL A 473 12.42 10.99 22.79
C VAL A 473 11.70 9.70 22.46
N ARG A 474 12.32 8.55 22.71
CA ARG A 474 11.74 7.23 22.43
C ARG A 474 10.43 6.97 23.18
N HIS A 475 10.32 7.31 24.47
CA HIS A 475 9.09 7.13 25.24
C HIS A 475 7.97 8.09 24.83
N LEU A 476 8.30 9.33 24.47
CA LEU A 476 7.34 10.29 23.90
C LEU A 476 6.85 9.84 22.52
N SER A 477 7.77 9.35 21.68
CA SER A 477 7.44 8.72 20.41
C SER A 477 6.51 7.52 20.61
N PHE A 478 6.82 6.65 21.58
CA PHE A 478 5.98 5.51 21.92
C PHE A 478 4.57 5.93 22.36
N LEU A 479 4.46 6.96 23.21
CA LEU A 479 3.19 7.53 23.66
C LEU A 479 2.35 8.02 22.48
N LEU A 480 2.92 8.82 21.58
CA LEU A 480 2.22 9.32 20.39
C LEU A 480 1.85 8.21 19.41
N GLN A 481 2.67 7.17 19.26
CA GLN A 481 2.39 6.07 18.33
C GLN A 481 1.28 5.13 18.86
N THR A 482 1.26 4.86 20.16
CA THR A 482 0.39 3.82 20.75
C THR A 482 -0.85 4.36 21.45
N MET A 483 -0.76 5.56 22.06
CA MET A 483 -1.83 6.13 22.89
C MET A 483 -2.51 7.37 22.28
N LEU A 484 -2.24 7.68 21.00
CA LEU A 484 -2.77 8.89 20.32
C LEU A 484 -4.28 9.09 20.51
N ASP A 485 -5.04 8.00 20.42
CA ASP A 485 -6.50 8.00 20.45
C ASP A 485 -7.07 8.26 21.86
N PHE A 486 -6.22 8.19 22.90
CA PHE A 486 -6.59 8.45 24.30
C PHE A 486 -6.14 9.82 24.82
N LEU A 487 -5.30 10.53 24.07
CA LEU A 487 -4.82 11.87 24.43
C LEU A 487 -5.89 12.92 24.07
N SER A 488 -6.13 13.85 24.98
CA SER A 488 -6.88 15.08 24.67
C SER A 488 -6.10 15.98 23.72
N ASP A 489 -6.77 16.92 23.04
CA ASP A 489 -6.12 17.81 22.08
C ASP A 489 -5.07 18.73 22.72
N GLN A 490 -5.25 19.07 24.01
CA GLN A 490 -4.24 19.80 24.77
C GLN A 490 -3.02 18.91 25.07
N GLU A 491 -3.23 17.68 25.54
CA GLU A 491 -2.13 16.74 25.81
C GLU A 491 -1.36 16.39 24.54
N LYS A 492 -2.04 16.24 23.39
CA LYS A 492 -1.39 16.06 22.09
C LYS A 492 -0.40 17.20 21.82
N LYS A 493 -0.81 18.46 22.01
CA LYS A 493 0.05 19.64 21.84
C LYS A 493 1.24 19.62 22.80
N ASP A 494 0.98 19.40 24.09
CA ASP A 494 2.02 19.42 25.14
C ASP A 494 3.08 18.31 24.93
N VAL A 495 2.63 17.10 24.53
CA VAL A 495 3.50 15.96 24.22
C VAL A 495 4.34 16.25 22.97
N THR A 496 3.74 16.78 21.90
CA THR A 496 4.50 17.13 20.68
C THR A 496 5.50 18.25 20.91
N GLN A 497 5.14 19.30 21.64
CA GLN A 497 6.06 20.38 21.99
C GLN A 497 7.21 19.87 22.86
N SER A 498 6.92 18.95 23.79
CA SER A 498 7.95 18.28 24.57
C SER A 498 8.88 17.45 23.68
N LEU A 499 8.33 16.70 22.72
CA LEU A 499 9.10 15.89 21.78
C LEU A 499 10.04 16.76 20.93
N GLU A 500 9.55 17.83 20.30
CA GLU A 500 10.36 18.78 19.51
C GLU A 500 11.50 19.40 20.33
N ASN A 501 11.20 19.78 21.58
CA ASN A 501 12.20 20.31 22.49
C ASN A 501 13.34 19.32 22.78
N TYR A 502 13.05 18.01 22.86
CA TYR A 502 14.10 17.01 23.04
C TYR A 502 14.80 16.62 21.75
N THR A 503 14.07 16.52 20.63
CA THR A 503 14.65 16.16 19.33
C THR A 503 15.58 17.25 18.80
N SER A 504 15.38 18.51 19.18
CA SER A 504 16.34 19.59 18.94
C SER A 504 17.74 19.33 19.52
N LYS A 505 17.85 18.49 20.57
CA LYS A 505 19.12 18.12 21.21
C LYS A 505 19.62 16.74 20.78
N CYS A 506 18.70 15.81 20.54
CA CYS A 506 18.98 14.42 20.20
C CYS A 506 17.90 13.93 19.24
N PRO A 507 18.16 13.88 17.92
CA PRO A 507 17.16 13.46 16.95
C PRO A 507 16.71 12.02 17.23
N GLY A 508 15.44 11.73 16.98
CA GLY A 508 14.92 10.37 17.10
C GLY A 508 15.41 9.51 15.95
N THR A 509 16.03 8.36 16.25
CA THR A 509 16.54 7.41 15.24
C THR A 509 15.81 6.07 15.31
N MET A 510 16.03 5.23 14.29
CA MET A 510 15.51 3.86 14.22
C MET A 510 16.43 2.83 14.91
N ASP A 511 17.41 3.27 15.69
CA ASP A 511 18.33 2.38 16.39
C ASP A 511 17.70 1.86 17.71
N PRO A 512 17.83 0.56 18.01
CA PRO A 512 17.37 0.03 19.29
C PRO A 512 18.23 0.57 20.43
N ILE A 513 17.59 0.94 21.55
CA ILE A 513 18.29 1.46 22.73
C ILE A 513 18.51 0.32 23.72
N THR A 514 19.76 -0.01 24.00
CA THR A 514 20.10 -1.04 25.00
C THR A 514 20.41 -0.39 26.35
N LEU A 515 19.72 -0.84 27.39
CA LEU A 515 19.92 -0.40 28.76
C LEU A 515 21.09 -1.16 29.43
N PRO A 516 21.69 -0.63 30.52
CA PRO A 516 22.81 -1.26 31.21
C PRO A 516 22.53 -2.65 31.81
N ASP A 517 21.25 -3.00 31.99
CA ASP A 517 20.79 -4.31 32.48
C ASP A 517 20.61 -5.35 31.35
N GLY A 518 20.93 -4.98 30.11
CA GLY A 518 20.80 -5.84 28.92
C GLY A 518 19.41 -5.78 28.26
N LEU A 519 18.46 -4.99 28.78
CA LEU A 519 17.16 -4.81 28.13
C LEU A 519 17.29 -3.94 26.88
N THR A 520 16.99 -4.50 25.72
CA THR A 520 16.96 -3.77 24.45
C THR A 520 15.55 -3.31 24.13
N LEU A 521 15.37 -2.01 23.97
CA LEU A 521 14.10 -1.39 23.65
C LEU A 521 14.02 -1.17 22.11
N PRO A 522 13.01 -1.71 21.39
CA PRO A 522 12.93 -1.65 19.92
C PRO A 522 12.57 -0.24 19.38
N PRO A 523 12.98 0.17 18.18
CA PRO A 523 12.62 1.48 17.64
C PRO A 523 11.10 1.68 17.49
N VAL A 524 10.64 2.94 17.47
CA VAL A 524 9.22 3.31 17.37
C VAL A 524 8.94 3.94 16.00
N PRO A 525 8.37 3.19 15.04
CA PRO A 525 8.02 3.73 13.73
C PRO A 525 6.74 4.58 13.81
N PHE A 526 6.82 5.86 13.41
CA PHE A 526 5.67 6.77 13.33
C PHE A 526 4.73 6.44 12.16
N THR A 527 3.94 5.39 12.31
CA THR A 527 2.91 5.00 11.33
C THR A 527 1.60 5.74 11.52
N LYS A 528 1.39 6.40 12.68
CA LYS A 528 0.21 7.24 12.93
C LYS A 528 0.41 8.72 12.58
N LEU A 529 1.63 9.17 12.28
CA LEU A 529 1.95 10.59 12.09
C LEU A 529 2.93 10.78 10.90
N PRO A 530 2.42 10.98 9.66
CA PRO A 530 1.01 10.94 9.25
C PRO A 530 0.47 9.49 9.08
N ILE A 531 -0.86 9.33 9.12
CA ILE A 531 -1.49 8.02 8.85
C ILE A 531 -1.54 7.79 7.34
N VAL A 532 -0.93 6.71 6.85
CA VAL A 532 -1.01 6.27 5.45
C VAL A 532 -2.04 5.16 5.30
N ARG A 533 -3.04 5.36 4.44
CA ARG A 533 -4.17 4.42 4.25
C ARG A 533 -4.14 3.67 2.93
N HIS A 534 -3.49 4.23 1.91
CA HIS A 534 -3.43 3.64 0.57
C HIS A 534 -2.15 4.06 -0.13
N VAL A 535 -1.54 3.14 -0.86
CA VAL A 535 -0.32 3.35 -1.65
C VAL A 535 -0.58 2.83 -3.06
N LYS A 536 -0.30 3.65 -4.07
CA LYS A 536 -0.50 3.31 -5.48
C LYS A 536 0.72 3.74 -6.29
N LEU A 537 1.38 2.79 -6.95
CA LEU A 537 2.36 3.13 -7.97
C LEU A 537 1.63 3.64 -9.21
N LEU A 538 2.10 4.75 -9.77
CA LEU A 538 1.53 5.34 -10.98
C LEU A 538 2.30 4.86 -12.21
N ASN A 539 1.56 4.64 -13.29
CA ASN A 539 2.16 4.35 -14.59
C ASN A 539 2.76 5.65 -15.16
N LEU A 540 3.77 5.52 -16.02
CA LEU A 540 4.33 6.66 -16.73
C LEU A 540 3.25 7.36 -17.58
N PRO A 541 3.38 8.68 -17.81
CA PRO A 541 2.55 9.40 -18.78
C PRO A 541 2.56 8.70 -20.13
N ALA A 542 1.45 8.75 -20.89
CA ALA A 542 1.29 7.99 -22.13
C ALA A 542 2.46 8.16 -23.12
N SER A 543 3.02 9.36 -23.21
CA SER A 543 4.19 9.70 -24.05
C SER A 543 5.51 9.05 -23.63
N LEU A 544 5.62 8.62 -22.37
CA LEU A 544 6.83 8.01 -21.78
C LEU A 544 6.70 6.50 -21.56
N ARG A 545 5.50 5.93 -21.73
CA ARG A 545 5.26 4.49 -21.53
C ARG A 545 6.07 3.64 -22.52
N PRO A 546 6.83 2.65 -22.04
CA PRO A 546 7.52 1.71 -22.92
C PRO A 546 6.53 0.72 -23.53
N GLN A 547 6.70 0.41 -24.82
CA GLN A 547 5.97 -0.62 -25.53
C GLN A 547 6.96 -1.62 -26.15
N LYS A 548 6.66 -2.91 -26.06
CA LYS A 548 7.53 -3.96 -26.62
C LYS A 548 7.16 -4.26 -28.07
N MET A 549 8.15 -4.29 -28.95
CA MET A 549 7.97 -4.62 -30.36
C MET A 549 7.46 -6.06 -30.48
N LYS A 550 6.32 -6.27 -31.14
CA LYS A 550 5.83 -7.60 -31.45
C LYS A 550 6.77 -8.22 -32.50
N SER A 551 7.61 -9.16 -32.09
CA SER A 551 8.45 -9.92 -33.02
C SER A 551 7.58 -10.77 -33.94
N LEU A 552 7.75 -10.60 -35.26
CA LEU A 552 7.12 -11.43 -36.29
C LEU A 552 7.75 -12.85 -36.37
N LEU A 553 8.86 -13.09 -35.68
CA LEU A 553 9.65 -14.33 -35.73
C LEU A 553 9.54 -15.20 -34.47
N GLY A 554 8.48 -15.00 -33.68
CA GLY A 554 8.20 -15.83 -32.50
C GLY A 554 6.71 -15.92 -32.24
N GLN A 555 5.98 -16.62 -33.11
CA GLN A 555 4.67 -17.19 -32.73
C GLN A 555 4.90 -18.20 -31.61
N ASN A 556 5.01 -17.71 -30.38
CA ASN A 556 4.71 -18.50 -29.21
C ASN A 556 3.21 -18.83 -29.29
N VAL A 557 2.92 -20.12 -29.38
CA VAL A 557 1.60 -20.72 -29.26
C VAL A 557 1.04 -20.36 -27.88
N SER A 558 0.41 -19.18 -27.79
CA SER A 558 -0.32 -18.73 -26.62
C SER A 558 -1.77 -18.48 -27.02
N THR A 559 -2.52 -19.59 -27.06
CA THR A 559 -3.95 -19.69 -26.69
C THR A 559 -4.81 -18.44 -26.94
N LYS A 560 -5.12 -18.15 -28.21
CA LYS A 560 -6.45 -17.64 -28.57
C LYS A 560 -7.02 -18.57 -29.62
N SER A 561 -7.74 -19.58 -29.12
CA SER A 561 -8.62 -20.40 -29.94
C SER A 561 -9.60 -19.49 -30.69
N PRO A 562 -9.85 -19.71 -31.99
CA PRO A 562 -10.85 -18.96 -32.75
C PRO A 562 -12.30 -19.40 -32.42
N PHE A 563 -12.49 -20.36 -31.49
CA PHE A 563 -13.79 -20.86 -31.09
C PHE A 563 -14.25 -20.25 -29.75
N ILE A 564 -15.45 -19.66 -29.77
CA ILE A 564 -16.08 -18.97 -28.64
C ILE A 564 -16.45 -19.93 -27.47
N TYR A 565 -16.40 -21.26 -27.68
CA TYR A 565 -16.63 -22.25 -26.62
C TYR A 565 -15.65 -23.44 -26.76
N SER A 566 -14.92 -23.76 -25.70
CA SER A 566 -14.17 -25.01 -25.54
C SER A 566 -14.38 -25.55 -24.12
N PRO A 567 -15.12 -26.66 -23.89
CA PRO A 567 -15.57 -27.08 -22.55
C PRO A 567 -14.56 -27.92 -21.75
N ILE A 568 -13.27 -27.96 -22.11
CA ILE A 568 -12.25 -28.74 -21.38
C ILE A 568 -10.96 -27.90 -21.31
N ILE A 569 -10.92 -26.97 -20.36
CA ILE A 569 -9.67 -26.39 -19.86
C ILE A 569 -9.46 -26.99 -18.48
N PRO A 570 -8.34 -27.67 -18.20
CA PRO A 570 -8.03 -28.11 -16.85
C PRO A 570 -7.93 -26.88 -15.97
N HIS A 571 -8.74 -26.83 -14.91
CA HIS A 571 -8.58 -25.85 -13.86
C HIS A 571 -7.19 -25.97 -13.23
N ASN A 572 -6.24 -25.16 -13.69
CA ASN A 572 -5.07 -24.78 -12.89
C ASN A 572 -5.56 -23.95 -11.70
N ARG A 573 -6.10 -24.65 -10.69
CA ARG A 573 -6.15 -24.13 -9.31
C ARG A 573 -4.72 -24.08 -8.80
N GLY A 574 -4.04 -22.96 -9.06
CA GLY A 574 -2.68 -22.75 -8.57
C GLY A 574 -1.86 -21.70 -9.29
N GLU A 575 -2.46 -20.63 -9.84
CA GLU A 575 -1.67 -19.42 -10.07
C GLU A 575 -1.56 -18.69 -8.73
N GLU A 576 -0.39 -18.81 -8.10
CA GLU A 576 0.05 -17.84 -7.11
C GLU A 576 -0.19 -16.44 -7.69
N ARG A 577 -0.95 -15.61 -6.96
CA ARG A 577 -1.15 -14.20 -7.30
C ARG A 577 0.20 -13.55 -7.57
N ASN A 578 0.59 -13.42 -8.84
CA ASN A 578 1.79 -12.72 -9.24
C ASN A 578 1.68 -11.29 -8.70
N LYS A 579 2.54 -10.94 -7.73
CA LYS A 579 2.59 -9.63 -7.07
C LYS A 579 3.02 -8.48 -8.00
N LYS A 580 3.24 -8.75 -9.29
CA LYS A 580 3.80 -7.82 -10.27
C LYS A 580 2.70 -6.94 -10.88
N ILE A 581 2.96 -5.65 -10.92
CA ILE A 581 2.09 -4.64 -11.52
C ILE A 581 2.08 -4.80 -13.05
N GLY A 582 0.93 -4.53 -13.68
CA GLY A 582 0.73 -4.70 -15.13
C GLY A 582 1.35 -3.62 -16.03
N PHE A 583 2.22 -2.76 -15.51
CA PHE A 583 2.94 -1.75 -16.27
C PHE A 583 4.43 -1.72 -15.89
N GLN A 584 5.25 -1.02 -16.67
CA GLN A 584 6.70 -0.93 -16.52
C GLN A 584 7.15 0.53 -16.32
N TRP A 585 8.26 0.70 -15.61
CA TRP A 585 9.00 1.96 -15.50
C TRP A 585 10.24 1.93 -16.40
N VAL A 586 10.85 3.08 -16.64
CA VAL A 586 12.00 3.22 -17.55
C VAL A 586 13.17 3.81 -16.78
N GLN A 587 14.36 3.26 -16.95
CA GLN A 587 15.60 3.79 -16.38
C GLN A 587 15.78 5.27 -16.73
N GLY A 588 16.10 6.10 -15.74
CA GLY A 588 16.30 7.54 -15.90
C GLY A 588 15.04 8.39 -15.97
N ASP A 589 13.84 7.79 -15.98
CA ASP A 589 12.55 8.48 -15.94
C ASP A 589 12.04 8.73 -14.53
N VAL A 590 11.37 9.88 -14.34
CA VAL A 590 10.74 10.21 -13.06
C VAL A 590 9.53 9.31 -12.88
N CYS A 591 9.56 8.52 -11.81
CA CYS A 591 8.53 7.58 -11.44
C CYS A 591 7.75 8.12 -10.23
N GLU A 592 6.44 7.91 -10.21
CA GLU A 592 5.55 8.51 -9.22
C GLU A 592 4.84 7.44 -8.38
N VAL A 593 4.76 7.69 -7.08
CA VAL A 593 4.08 6.86 -6.10
C VAL A 593 3.14 7.73 -5.29
N GLN A 594 1.84 7.45 -5.42
CA GLN A 594 0.80 8.21 -4.73
C GLN A 594 0.44 7.55 -3.39
N LEU A 595 0.50 8.33 -2.33
CA LEU A 595 0.12 7.99 -0.96
C LEU A 595 -1.14 8.76 -0.58
N MET A 596 -2.13 8.08 0.01
CA MET A 596 -3.26 8.74 0.67
C MET A 596 -2.94 8.89 2.16
N VAL A 597 -2.58 10.11 2.55
CA VAL A 597 -2.15 10.45 3.92
C VAL A 597 -3.25 11.23 4.64
N SER A 598 -3.29 11.16 5.97
CA SER A 598 -4.20 11.99 6.79
C SER A 598 -3.53 12.40 8.09
N ASN A 599 -3.79 13.62 8.54
CA ASN A 599 -3.28 14.14 9.80
C ASN A 599 -4.33 13.99 10.93
N PRO A 600 -4.09 13.16 11.96
CA PRO A 600 -5.00 13.02 13.10
C PRO A 600 -4.83 14.10 14.18
N MET A 601 -3.90 15.05 14.01
CA MET A 601 -3.58 16.06 15.02
C MET A 601 -4.52 17.27 14.93
N PRO A 602 -4.84 17.94 16.05
CA PRO A 602 -5.72 19.11 16.11
C PRO A 602 -5.04 20.41 15.63
N PHE A 603 -3.92 20.29 14.91
CA PHE A 603 -3.13 21.40 14.37
C PHE A 603 -2.41 20.94 13.09
N GLU A 604 -1.87 21.90 12.34
CA GLU A 604 -1.12 21.65 11.11
C GLU A 604 0.12 20.78 11.38
N LEU A 605 0.22 19.64 10.69
CA LEU A 605 1.34 18.70 10.81
C LEU A 605 2.36 18.96 9.71
N ARG A 606 3.56 19.39 10.11
CA ARG A 606 4.71 19.56 9.21
C ARG A 606 5.51 18.27 9.14
N VAL A 607 5.63 17.72 7.95
CA VAL A 607 6.52 16.60 7.64
C VAL A 607 7.74 17.20 6.94
N GLU A 608 8.89 17.16 7.60
CA GLU A 608 10.11 17.80 7.10
C GLU A 608 10.68 17.07 5.89
N ASN A 609 10.61 15.73 5.92
CA ASN A 609 11.14 14.87 4.88
C ASN A 609 10.30 13.60 4.80
N MET A 610 9.75 13.31 3.62
CA MET A 610 9.07 12.05 3.31
C MET A 610 9.64 11.47 2.01
N GLY A 611 10.13 10.24 2.02
CA GLY A 611 10.73 9.57 0.86
C GLY A 611 10.43 8.08 0.83
N LEU A 612 10.74 7.42 -0.29
CA LEU A 612 10.37 6.03 -0.55
C LEU A 612 11.45 5.06 -0.05
N LEU A 613 11.02 3.98 0.60
CA LEU A 613 11.89 2.85 0.95
C LEU A 613 11.77 1.78 -0.14
N THR A 614 12.86 1.56 -0.87
CA THR A 614 12.91 0.68 -2.04
C THR A 614 14.02 -0.37 -1.92
N SER A 615 13.89 -1.47 -2.66
CA SER A 615 14.96 -2.45 -2.83
C SER A 615 14.99 -3.02 -4.25
N GLY A 616 16.14 -3.53 -4.67
CA GLY A 616 16.35 -4.16 -5.98
C GLY A 616 17.19 -3.25 -6.87
N VAL A 617 16.52 -2.50 -7.73
CA VAL A 617 17.15 -1.47 -8.58
C VAL A 617 17.65 -0.29 -7.74
N GLU A 618 18.80 0.27 -8.12
CA GLU A 618 19.29 1.53 -7.54
C GLU A 618 18.29 2.65 -7.84
N PHE A 619 17.71 3.25 -6.80
CA PHE A 619 16.62 4.21 -6.93
C PHE A 619 16.93 5.48 -6.15
N GLU A 620 16.96 6.60 -6.86
CA GLU A 620 17.13 7.92 -6.29
C GLU A 620 15.75 8.47 -5.88
N SER A 621 15.39 8.33 -4.60
CA SER A 621 14.17 8.92 -4.06
C SER A 621 14.37 10.41 -3.84
N LEU A 622 13.45 11.24 -4.36
CA LEU A 622 13.45 12.68 -4.14
C LEU A 622 12.50 13.00 -2.97
N PRO A 623 13.02 13.35 -1.79
CA PRO A 623 12.18 13.57 -0.62
C PRO A 623 11.28 14.80 -0.77
N ALA A 624 10.06 14.71 -0.24
CA ALA A 624 9.09 15.80 -0.22
C ALA A 624 8.87 16.32 1.21
N ALA A 625 8.80 17.64 1.36
CA ALA A 625 8.31 18.28 2.57
C ALA A 625 6.80 18.55 2.42
N LEU A 626 6.02 18.29 3.46
CA LEU A 626 4.55 18.34 3.42
C LEU A 626 4.02 19.16 4.58
N SER A 627 2.94 19.92 4.35
CA SER A 627 2.17 20.57 5.41
C SER A 627 0.73 20.10 5.33
N LEU A 628 0.30 19.31 6.32
CA LEU A 628 -1.02 18.70 6.35
C LEU A 628 -1.93 19.48 7.31
N PRO A 629 -3.12 19.95 6.86
CA PRO A 629 -4.06 20.65 7.72
C PRO A 629 -4.48 19.81 8.94
N ALA A 630 -4.90 20.48 10.00
CA ALA A 630 -5.43 19.87 11.21
C ALA A 630 -6.61 18.95 10.89
N GLU A 631 -6.62 17.76 11.50
CA GLU A 631 -7.68 16.75 11.34
C GLU A 631 -8.06 16.49 9.87
N SER A 632 -7.06 16.56 8.97
CA SER A 632 -7.30 16.44 7.55
C SER A 632 -7.83 15.06 7.18
N GLY A 633 -8.76 15.06 6.22
CA GLY A 633 -9.19 13.85 5.53
C GLY A 633 -8.07 13.23 4.69
N ARG A 634 -8.44 12.33 3.77
CA ARG A 634 -7.47 11.69 2.88
C ARG A 634 -6.89 12.71 1.89
N TYR A 635 -5.64 13.07 2.08
CA TYR A 635 -4.89 13.99 1.23
C TYR A 635 -3.95 13.19 0.31
N PRO A 636 -4.01 13.38 -1.04
CA PRO A 636 -3.12 12.71 -1.97
C PRO A 636 -1.73 13.37 -1.96
N VAL A 637 -0.69 12.60 -1.70
CA VAL A 637 0.72 13.01 -1.78
C VAL A 637 1.42 12.15 -2.81
N THR A 638 2.10 12.78 -3.76
CA THR A 638 2.91 12.06 -4.76
C THR A 638 4.39 12.17 -4.38
N LEU A 639 5.00 11.03 -4.08
CA LEU A 639 6.46 10.91 -3.95
C LEU A 639 7.04 10.52 -5.30
N VAL A 640 8.18 11.13 -5.62
CA VAL A 640 8.88 10.94 -6.89
C VAL A 640 10.26 10.34 -6.67
N GLY A 641 10.75 9.60 -7.66
CA GLY A 641 12.14 9.17 -7.71
C GLY A 641 12.53 8.64 -9.07
N VAL A 642 13.83 8.41 -9.26
CA VAL A 642 14.41 8.03 -10.56
C VAL A 642 15.18 6.70 -10.41
N PRO A 643 14.80 5.65 -11.16
CA PRO A 643 15.58 4.42 -11.19
C PRO A 643 16.84 4.59 -12.03
N GLN A 644 17.99 4.23 -11.47
CA GLN A 644 19.32 4.41 -12.08
C GLN A 644 19.77 3.18 -12.88
N THR A 645 19.23 1.99 -12.57
CA THR A 645 19.56 0.72 -13.23
C THR A 645 18.30 -0.01 -13.71
N THR A 646 18.45 -1.06 -14.51
CA THR A 646 17.35 -1.92 -14.97
C THR A 646 17.13 -3.10 -14.02
N GLY A 647 15.93 -3.66 -14.00
CA GLY A 647 15.60 -4.81 -13.14
C GLY A 647 14.25 -4.66 -12.45
N THR A 648 14.06 -5.35 -11.33
CA THR A 648 12.80 -5.27 -10.56
C THR A 648 13.00 -4.41 -9.31
N ILE A 649 12.14 -3.41 -9.14
CA ILE A 649 12.10 -2.57 -7.94
C ILE A 649 10.88 -2.91 -7.10
N THR A 650 11.07 -3.04 -5.79
CA THR A 650 9.99 -3.26 -4.83
C THR A 650 9.95 -2.11 -3.84
N ILE A 651 8.76 -1.56 -3.63
CA ILE A 651 8.49 -0.52 -2.64
C ILE A 651 8.07 -1.17 -1.33
N HIS A 652 8.91 -1.05 -0.30
CA HIS A 652 8.68 -1.61 1.04
C HIS A 652 7.90 -0.68 1.94
N GLY A 653 7.95 0.62 1.70
CA GLY A 653 7.43 1.63 2.61
C GLY A 653 7.86 3.04 2.27
N TYR A 654 7.87 3.87 3.29
CA TYR A 654 8.37 5.24 3.23
C TYR A 654 9.16 5.55 4.50
N HIS A 655 10.16 6.42 4.37
CA HIS A 655 10.78 7.05 5.53
C HIS A 655 10.15 8.42 5.75
N THR A 656 10.06 8.86 7.00
CA THR A 656 9.47 10.15 7.36
C THR A 656 10.24 10.80 8.50
N THR A 657 10.35 12.13 8.47
CA THR A 657 10.85 12.94 9.59
C THR A 657 9.75 13.87 10.06
N VAL A 658 9.26 13.63 11.28
CA VAL A 658 8.17 14.40 11.91
C VAL A 658 8.57 14.72 13.34
N PHE A 659 8.44 15.99 13.74
CA PHE A 659 8.86 16.48 15.06
C PHE A 659 10.32 16.14 15.43
N GLY A 660 11.22 16.08 14.43
CA GLY A 660 12.63 15.70 14.60
C GLY A 660 12.88 14.20 14.88
N VAL A 661 11.87 13.34 14.65
CA VAL A 661 11.99 11.88 14.72
C VAL A 661 12.03 11.31 13.31
N PHE A 662 13.13 10.63 12.95
CA PHE A 662 13.25 9.86 11.73
C PHE A 662 12.62 8.47 11.92
N SER A 663 11.79 8.04 10.98
CA SER A 663 11.04 6.77 11.06
C SER A 663 10.98 6.05 9.73
N ASP A 664 11.31 4.76 9.74
CA ASP A 664 11.06 3.86 8.62
C ASP A 664 9.72 3.14 8.82
N CYS A 665 8.77 3.41 7.92
CA CYS A 665 7.41 2.91 7.99
C CYS A 665 7.16 1.90 6.86
N LEU A 666 7.17 0.61 7.21
CA LEU A 666 6.95 -0.49 6.28
C LEU A 666 5.46 -0.69 5.97
N LEU A 667 5.12 -0.95 4.70
CA LEU A 667 3.73 -1.16 4.26
C LEU A 667 3.05 -2.34 4.95
N GLU A 668 3.81 -3.40 5.27
CA GLU A 668 3.30 -4.57 5.98
C GLU A 668 2.83 -4.26 7.41
N SER A 669 3.39 -3.20 8.01
CA SER A 669 3.03 -2.76 9.36
C SER A 669 1.81 -1.84 9.41
N LEU A 670 1.33 -1.37 8.25
CA LEU A 670 0.23 -0.42 8.16
C LEU A 670 -1.14 -1.11 8.18
N PRO A 671 -2.04 -0.75 9.11
CA PRO A 671 -3.36 -1.37 9.19
C PRO A 671 -4.23 -1.01 7.98
N GLY A 672 -4.63 -2.03 7.21
CA GLY A 672 -5.57 -1.89 6.08
C GLY A 672 -4.93 -1.58 4.73
N VAL A 673 -3.60 -1.49 4.64
CA VAL A 673 -2.87 -1.33 3.37
C VAL A 673 -2.59 -2.72 2.78
N LYS A 674 -3.03 -2.95 1.53
CA LYS A 674 -2.68 -4.18 0.81
C LYS A 674 -1.30 -4.01 0.17
N THR A 675 -0.40 -4.97 0.39
CA THR A 675 0.96 -5.00 -0.20
C THR A 675 1.00 -5.65 -1.60
N SER A 676 -0.15 -6.08 -2.13
CA SER A 676 -0.27 -6.59 -3.49
C SER A 676 -0.09 -5.45 -4.49
N GLY A 677 0.93 -5.52 -5.35
CA GLY A 677 1.22 -4.50 -6.35
C GLY A 677 2.24 -3.45 -5.92
N SER A 678 3.24 -3.82 -5.12
CA SER A 678 4.38 -2.95 -4.76
C SER A 678 5.64 -3.20 -5.58
N THR A 679 5.61 -4.12 -6.54
CA THR A 679 6.76 -4.48 -7.39
C THR A 679 6.49 -4.10 -8.84
N VAL A 680 7.42 -3.37 -9.44
CA VAL A 680 7.37 -2.94 -10.84
C VAL A 680 8.69 -3.28 -11.53
N GLU A 681 8.63 -3.56 -12.84
CA GLU A 681 9.81 -3.84 -13.66
C GLU A 681 10.29 -2.54 -14.32
N VAL A 682 11.60 -2.30 -14.24
CA VAL A 682 12.31 -1.17 -14.82
C VAL A 682 13.03 -1.64 -16.07
N VAL A 683 12.63 -1.12 -17.22
CA VAL A 683 13.25 -1.41 -18.54
C VAL A 683 14.38 -0.41 -18.84
N PRO A 684 15.27 -0.71 -19.80
CA PRO A 684 16.38 0.18 -20.16
C PRO A 684 15.93 1.55 -20.67
N ALA A 685 16.85 2.51 -20.58
CA ALA A 685 16.61 3.89 -21.00
C ALA A 685 16.13 3.99 -22.46
N LEU A 686 15.16 4.87 -22.68
CA LEU A 686 14.58 5.19 -23.99
C LEU A 686 14.67 6.70 -24.25
N PRO A 687 14.80 7.13 -25.53
CA PRO A 687 14.83 8.54 -25.89
C PRO A 687 13.52 9.25 -25.50
N ARG A 688 13.57 10.58 -25.33
CA ARG A 688 12.39 11.41 -25.03
C ARG A 688 12.23 12.45 -26.13
N LEU A 689 11.04 12.48 -26.73
CA LEU A 689 10.74 13.37 -27.85
C LEU A 689 9.73 14.45 -27.46
N GLN A 690 10.00 15.69 -27.85
CA GLN A 690 9.04 16.78 -27.77
C GLN A 690 8.61 17.22 -29.17
N ILE A 691 7.30 17.40 -29.38
CA ILE A 691 6.73 17.89 -30.64
C ILE A 691 6.43 19.39 -30.52
N SER A 692 6.82 20.14 -31.55
CA SER A 692 6.30 21.48 -31.84
C SER A 692 5.87 21.59 -33.30
N THR A 693 4.91 22.46 -33.59
CA THR A 693 4.24 22.54 -34.90
C THR A 693 4.20 23.97 -35.42
N SER A 694 4.08 24.15 -36.74
CA SER A 694 3.84 25.47 -37.36
C SER A 694 2.41 25.99 -37.19
N LEU A 695 1.46 25.14 -36.79
CA LEU A 695 0.06 25.48 -36.58
C LEU A 695 -0.24 25.84 -35.11
N PRO A 696 -1.25 26.69 -34.84
CA PRO A 696 -1.67 27.04 -33.49
C PRO A 696 -2.29 25.84 -32.77
N ARG A 697 -2.19 25.83 -31.43
CA ARG A 697 -2.80 24.80 -30.58
C ARG A 697 -4.32 24.92 -30.59
N SER A 698 -5.01 23.79 -30.74
CA SER A 698 -6.46 23.71 -30.67
C SER A 698 -6.94 23.53 -29.23
N ALA A 699 -8.05 24.17 -28.86
CA ALA A 699 -8.72 23.95 -27.58
C ALA A 699 -9.60 22.69 -27.56
N ARG A 700 -9.87 22.09 -28.72
CA ARG A 700 -10.68 20.86 -28.84
C ARG A 700 -9.79 19.64 -28.59
N SER A 701 -10.12 18.85 -27.57
CA SER A 701 -9.42 17.61 -27.27
C SER A 701 -10.00 16.46 -28.10
N LEU A 702 -9.20 15.92 -29.02
CA LEU A 702 -9.54 14.67 -29.72
C LEU A 702 -9.32 13.50 -28.77
N GLN A 703 -10.40 12.84 -28.33
CA GLN A 703 -10.30 11.54 -27.65
C GLN A 703 -10.54 10.43 -28.68
N PRO A 704 -9.51 9.69 -29.12
CA PRO A 704 -9.72 8.48 -29.88
C PRO A 704 -10.51 7.46 -29.04
N SER A 705 -11.24 6.55 -29.68
CA SER A 705 -11.98 5.45 -29.01
C SER A 705 -11.08 4.40 -28.32
N CYS A 706 -9.78 4.66 -28.22
CA CYS A 706 -8.76 3.81 -27.61
C CYS A 706 -7.94 4.67 -26.65
N ASP A 707 -7.43 4.07 -25.56
CA ASP A 707 -6.70 4.62 -24.39
C ASP A 707 -5.42 5.47 -24.69
N ASP A 708 -5.24 5.95 -25.92
CA ASP A 708 -4.12 6.78 -26.38
C ASP A 708 -4.43 8.26 -26.15
N ASP A 709 -3.87 8.84 -25.08
CA ASP A 709 -3.91 10.28 -24.83
C ASP A 709 -3.13 11.04 -25.93
N VAL A 710 -3.81 11.97 -26.61
CA VAL A 710 -3.20 12.83 -27.64
C VAL A 710 -2.39 13.94 -26.96
N ALA A 711 -1.07 13.97 -27.19
CA ALA A 711 -0.15 14.85 -26.48
C ALA A 711 -0.24 16.32 -26.90
N THR A 712 -0.65 16.60 -28.14
CA THR A 712 -0.80 17.96 -28.67
C THR A 712 -1.89 17.97 -29.74
N ASN A 713 -2.77 18.97 -29.71
CA ASN A 713 -3.80 19.19 -30.73
C ASN A 713 -3.52 20.50 -31.45
N VAL A 714 -3.60 20.48 -32.78
CA VAL A 714 -3.44 21.66 -33.64
C VAL A 714 -4.67 21.84 -34.52
N SER A 715 -4.98 23.09 -34.85
CA SER A 715 -6.09 23.42 -35.74
C SER A 715 -5.69 24.31 -36.90
N VAL A 716 -6.34 24.13 -38.03
CA VAL A 716 -6.20 24.98 -39.22
C VAL A 716 -7.54 25.14 -39.93
N GLN A 717 -7.81 26.33 -40.45
CA GLN A 717 -8.98 26.65 -41.27
C GLN A 717 -8.58 26.72 -42.74
N LEU A 718 -9.16 25.84 -43.56
CA LEU A 718 -8.87 25.70 -44.98
C LEU A 718 -10.16 25.77 -45.78
N TYR A 719 -10.08 26.31 -47.00
CA TYR A 719 -11.19 26.23 -47.95
C TYR A 719 -11.21 24.85 -48.65
N ASN A 720 -12.38 24.38 -49.07
CA ASN A 720 -12.50 23.12 -49.80
C ASN A 720 -11.67 23.17 -51.11
N GLY A 721 -10.76 22.22 -51.31
CA GLY A 721 -9.80 22.21 -52.43
C GLY A 721 -8.45 22.86 -52.14
N GLU A 722 -8.27 23.52 -51.00
CA GLU A 722 -7.01 24.15 -50.59
C GLU A 722 -5.96 23.12 -50.16
N ARG A 723 -4.68 23.45 -50.37
CA ARG A 723 -3.52 22.64 -49.94
C ARG A 723 -2.68 23.44 -48.96
N TRP A 724 -2.29 22.81 -47.86
CA TRP A 724 -1.47 23.43 -46.81
C TRP A 724 -0.33 22.52 -46.37
N GLN A 725 0.75 23.10 -45.84
CA GLN A 725 1.90 22.36 -45.31
C GLN A 725 2.03 22.58 -43.80
N LEU A 726 1.95 21.48 -43.04
CA LEU A 726 2.22 21.43 -41.61
C LEU A 726 3.67 21.01 -41.38
N ILE A 727 4.46 21.87 -40.72
CA ILE A 727 5.83 21.57 -40.32
C ILE A 727 5.82 21.12 -38.87
N VAL A 728 6.24 19.88 -38.63
CA VAL A 728 6.39 19.27 -37.31
C VAL A 728 7.88 19.20 -36.97
N LYS A 729 8.28 19.80 -35.86
CA LYS A 729 9.63 19.75 -35.31
C LYS A 729 9.68 18.76 -34.17
N LEU A 730 10.57 17.77 -34.29
CA LEU A 730 10.79 16.69 -33.35
C LEU A 730 12.11 16.94 -32.62
N GLU A 731 12.06 17.33 -31.35
CA GLU A 731 13.26 17.60 -30.54
C GLU A 731 13.55 16.43 -29.60
N ASN A 732 14.78 15.93 -29.61
CA ASN A 732 15.23 14.93 -28.64
C ASN A 732 15.66 15.61 -27.34
N ILE A 733 14.79 15.61 -26.34
CA ILE A 733 15.04 16.19 -25.00
C ILE A 733 15.60 15.15 -24.00
N GLY A 734 15.84 13.92 -24.46
CA GLY A 734 16.39 12.83 -23.65
C GLY A 734 17.91 12.79 -23.64
N LYS A 735 18.46 11.78 -22.95
CA LYS A 735 19.91 11.48 -22.94
C LYS A 735 20.32 10.44 -23.99
N GLU A 736 19.37 9.63 -24.45
CA GLU A 736 19.61 8.58 -25.44
C GLU A 736 19.42 9.11 -26.87
N PRO A 737 20.24 8.65 -27.84
CA PRO A 737 20.03 8.97 -29.25
C PRO A 737 18.73 8.33 -29.78
N LEU A 738 18.08 8.99 -30.73
CA LEU A 738 16.89 8.48 -31.40
C LEU A 738 17.30 7.83 -32.72
N GLU A 739 17.10 6.52 -32.87
CA GLU A 739 17.62 5.74 -34.00
C GLU A 739 16.55 5.38 -35.03
N LYS A 740 15.32 5.10 -34.56
CA LYS A 740 14.21 4.68 -35.40
C LYS A 740 12.98 5.54 -35.16
N LEU A 741 12.32 5.96 -36.25
CA LEU A 741 11.06 6.68 -36.24
C LEU A 741 10.12 6.11 -37.33
N GLU A 742 8.92 5.73 -36.93
CA GLU A 742 7.81 5.29 -37.79
C GLU A 742 6.63 6.25 -37.59
N VAL A 743 6.06 6.78 -38.66
CA VAL A 743 4.90 7.69 -38.59
C VAL A 743 3.71 7.06 -39.29
N THR A 744 2.58 7.04 -38.61
CA THR A 744 1.30 6.55 -39.14
C THR A 744 0.23 7.62 -38.93
N SER A 745 -0.78 7.66 -39.79
CA SER A 745 -1.96 8.51 -39.62
C SER A 745 -3.20 7.66 -39.42
N LYS A 746 -4.14 8.17 -38.60
CA LYS A 746 -5.48 7.62 -38.47
C LYS A 746 -6.47 8.77 -38.66
N ILE A 747 -7.27 8.70 -39.71
CA ILE A 747 -8.39 9.62 -39.93
C ILE A 747 -9.54 9.16 -39.02
N LEU A 748 -10.07 10.08 -38.21
CA LEU A 748 -11.22 9.80 -37.35
C LEU A 748 -12.48 9.93 -38.22
N THR A 749 -13.42 8.98 -38.09
CA THR A 749 -14.55 8.83 -39.00
C THR A 749 -15.35 10.12 -39.15
N THR A 750 -15.25 10.74 -40.33
CA THR A 750 -16.05 11.87 -40.75
C THR A 750 -17.30 11.34 -41.46
N LYS A 751 -18.45 12.00 -41.30
CA LYS A 751 -19.68 11.67 -42.06
C LYS A 751 -19.54 11.93 -43.57
N GLU A 752 -18.41 12.47 -43.98
CA GLU A 752 -18.19 13.06 -45.29
C GLU A 752 -17.29 12.18 -46.15
N LYS A 753 -17.67 12.02 -47.41
CA LYS A 753 -16.85 11.34 -48.41
C LYS A 753 -15.66 12.22 -48.78
N LEU A 754 -14.46 11.75 -48.43
CA LEU A 754 -13.18 12.36 -48.80
C LEU A 754 -12.74 11.83 -50.16
N TYR A 755 -12.30 12.71 -51.05
CA TYR A 755 -11.78 12.34 -52.37
C TYR A 755 -10.25 12.49 -52.39
N GLY A 756 -9.52 11.39 -52.56
CA GLY A 756 -8.06 11.36 -52.54
C GLY A 756 -7.41 11.40 -51.14
N ASP A 757 -6.08 11.55 -51.10
CA ASP A 757 -5.30 11.51 -49.85
C ASP A 757 -5.42 12.80 -49.04
N PHE A 758 -6.05 12.73 -47.86
CA PHE A 758 -6.18 13.86 -46.93
C PHE A 758 -4.83 14.33 -46.36
N LEU A 759 -3.95 13.38 -46.01
CA LEU A 759 -2.62 13.62 -45.46
C LEU A 759 -1.57 12.85 -46.26
N SER A 760 -0.52 13.53 -46.69
CA SER A 760 0.63 12.90 -47.37
C SER A 760 1.95 13.48 -46.88
N TRP A 761 2.99 12.66 -46.79
CA TRP A 761 4.33 13.08 -46.33
C TRP A 761 5.42 12.24 -46.99
N ARG A 762 6.67 12.73 -46.95
CA ARG A 762 7.87 11.98 -47.36
C ARG A 762 8.81 11.88 -46.17
N MET A 763 9.35 10.68 -45.93
CA MET A 763 10.12 10.40 -44.72
C MET A 763 11.64 10.38 -44.94
N GLU A 764 12.10 10.37 -46.20
CA GLU A 764 13.52 10.31 -46.59
C GLU A 764 14.33 11.48 -45.99
N ASP A 765 13.86 12.71 -46.18
CA ASP A 765 14.52 13.93 -45.67
C ASP A 765 14.58 13.99 -44.13
N THR A 766 13.56 13.45 -43.46
CA THR A 766 13.50 13.38 -42.00
C THR A 766 14.44 12.30 -41.48
N LEU A 767 14.44 11.10 -42.08
CA LEU A 767 15.29 9.98 -41.67
C LEU A 767 16.78 10.22 -41.95
N ALA A 768 17.13 11.05 -42.93
CA ALA A 768 18.51 11.48 -43.17
C ALA A 768 19.14 12.24 -41.98
N GLN A 769 18.32 12.76 -41.06
CA GLN A 769 18.76 13.46 -39.85
C GLN A 769 19.01 12.51 -38.65
N PHE A 770 18.83 11.19 -38.85
CA PHE A 770 18.95 10.17 -37.80
C PHE A 770 20.31 9.46 -37.88
N PRO A 771 20.90 9.01 -36.75
CA PRO A 771 20.34 9.08 -35.39
C PRO A 771 20.34 10.49 -34.80
N LEU A 772 19.18 10.93 -34.28
CA LEU A 772 19.01 12.27 -33.72
C LEU A 772 19.59 12.32 -32.29
N GLN A 773 20.71 13.00 -32.15
CA GLN A 773 21.43 13.15 -30.88
C GLN A 773 20.64 13.97 -29.84
N PRO A 774 20.92 13.78 -28.53
CA PRO A 774 20.38 14.63 -27.47
C PRO A 774 20.49 16.14 -27.75
N GLY A 775 19.40 16.87 -27.56
CA GLY A 775 19.30 18.32 -27.79
C GLY A 775 19.23 18.75 -29.26
N LYS A 776 19.11 17.82 -30.22
CA LYS A 776 18.94 18.13 -31.65
C LYS A 776 17.47 18.01 -32.07
N THR A 777 17.12 18.71 -33.15
CA THR A 777 15.76 18.77 -33.69
C THR A 777 15.72 18.27 -35.13
N ALA A 778 14.79 17.36 -35.44
CA ALA A 778 14.48 16.93 -36.80
C ALA A 778 13.20 17.60 -37.31
N THR A 779 13.11 17.86 -38.61
CA THR A 779 11.92 18.46 -39.24
C THR A 779 11.17 17.43 -40.09
N PHE A 780 9.85 17.36 -39.91
CA PHE A 780 8.92 16.47 -40.61
C PHE A 780 7.77 17.29 -41.21
N THR A 781 7.57 17.20 -42.53
CA THR A 781 6.58 18.02 -43.26
C THR A 781 5.40 17.16 -43.71
N VAL A 782 4.20 17.54 -43.27
CA VAL A 782 2.93 16.90 -43.65
C VAL A 782 2.16 17.82 -44.59
N ASN A 783 1.82 17.34 -45.78
CA ASN A 783 0.93 18.04 -46.71
C ASN A 783 -0.52 17.67 -46.40
N ILE A 784 -1.33 18.69 -46.11
CA ILE A 784 -2.77 18.58 -45.86
C ILE A 784 -3.48 19.01 -47.14
N LYS A 785 -4.29 18.12 -47.73
CA LYS A 785 -5.12 18.44 -48.89
C LYS A 785 -6.58 18.16 -48.54
N VAL A 786 -7.39 19.22 -48.53
CA VAL A 786 -8.82 19.09 -48.27
C VAL A 786 -9.54 18.98 -49.60
N LYS A 787 -10.22 17.87 -49.85
CA LYS A 787 -11.02 17.66 -51.07
C LYS A 787 -12.30 16.92 -50.70
N LEU A 788 -13.30 17.69 -50.33
CA LEU A 788 -14.67 17.22 -50.07
C LEU A 788 -15.50 17.27 -51.34
N ASP A 789 -16.73 16.77 -51.26
CA ASP A 789 -17.68 16.91 -52.35
C ASP A 789 -18.00 18.39 -52.62
N PHE A 790 -17.91 18.78 -53.90
CA PHE A 790 -18.25 20.11 -54.40
C PHE A 790 -19.72 20.17 -54.90
N SER A 791 -20.49 19.09 -54.72
CA SER A 791 -21.92 19.06 -55.02
C SER A 791 -22.77 19.83 -54.00
N CYS A 792 -23.82 20.48 -54.48
CA CYS A 792 -24.80 21.15 -53.62
C CYS A 792 -25.68 20.10 -52.92
N GLN A 793 -25.72 20.09 -51.58
CA GLN A 793 -26.61 19.22 -50.80
C GLN A 793 -28.04 19.77 -50.80
N ASP A 794 -29.05 18.89 -50.80
CA ASP A 794 -30.50 19.17 -50.94
C ASP A 794 -31.06 20.32 -50.08
N ASN A 795 -30.42 20.66 -48.95
CA ASN A 795 -30.88 21.74 -48.06
C ASN A 795 -30.65 23.15 -48.62
N LEU A 796 -29.62 23.37 -49.46
CA LEU A 796 -29.31 24.69 -50.06
C LEU A 796 -30.23 25.01 -51.24
N MET A 797 -30.78 23.99 -51.90
CA MET A 797 -31.73 24.14 -53.01
C MET A 797 -33.09 24.70 -52.55
N GLN A 798 -33.40 24.62 -51.24
CA GLN A 798 -34.68 25.08 -50.69
C GLN A 798 -34.69 26.60 -50.42
N GLU A 799 -33.53 27.21 -50.18
CA GLU A 799 -33.39 28.67 -49.99
C GLU A 799 -33.21 29.42 -51.31
N LEU A 800 -32.49 28.84 -52.29
CA LEU A 800 -32.38 29.44 -53.64
C LEU A 800 -33.71 29.48 -54.41
N SER A 801 -34.70 28.68 -54.00
CA SER A 801 -36.05 28.68 -54.56
C SER A 801 -36.98 29.73 -53.96
N ASP A 802 -36.57 30.47 -52.92
CA ASP A 802 -37.44 31.41 -52.20
C ASP A 802 -37.28 32.89 -52.59
N ASP A 803 -36.35 33.21 -53.51
CA ASP A 803 -36.33 34.52 -54.18
C ASP A 803 -37.35 34.54 -55.33
N GLY A 804 -38.58 34.89 -54.94
CA GLY A 804 -39.75 34.91 -55.81
C GLY A 804 -39.64 35.90 -56.97
N ILE A 805 -39.43 35.39 -58.19
CA ILE A 805 -40.03 35.92 -59.42
C ILE A 805 -40.43 34.74 -60.32
N SER A 806 -41.66 34.23 -60.12
CA SER A 806 -42.30 33.31 -61.07
C SER A 806 -43.07 34.12 -62.13
N VAL A 807 -42.61 34.10 -63.39
CA VAL A 807 -43.47 34.35 -64.54
C VAL A 807 -44.23 33.06 -64.89
N SER A 808 -45.53 33.21 -65.07
CA SER A 808 -46.61 32.25 -65.28
C SER A 808 -46.40 31.11 -66.31
N GLY A 809 -47.04 29.95 -66.07
CA GLY A 809 -47.62 29.11 -67.14
C GLY A 809 -47.70 27.59 -66.90
N PHE A 810 -48.82 27.12 -66.35
CA PHE A 810 -49.49 25.79 -66.40
C PHE A 810 -48.72 24.45 -66.63
N PRO A 811 -48.97 23.42 -65.78
CA PRO A 811 -48.61 22.02 -66.03
C PRO A 811 -49.79 21.18 -66.59
N LEU A 812 -49.49 20.31 -67.56
CA LEU A 812 -50.37 19.20 -67.99
C LEU A 812 -49.72 17.86 -67.57
N SER A 813 -50.36 17.21 -66.59
CA SER A 813 -50.44 15.78 -66.25
C SER A 813 -49.46 14.75 -66.84
N SER A 814 -48.86 13.90 -65.98
CA SER A 814 -49.25 12.48 -65.87
C SER A 814 -48.77 11.82 -64.55
N PRO A 815 -49.43 10.73 -64.07
CA PRO A 815 -49.28 10.20 -62.70
C PRO A 815 -48.52 8.86 -62.61
N PHE A 816 -48.25 8.42 -61.37
CA PHE A 816 -47.77 7.10 -60.90
C PHE A 816 -46.27 6.93 -60.56
N ARG A 817 -45.93 7.16 -59.29
CA ARG A 817 -45.53 6.09 -58.34
C ARG A 817 -45.52 6.62 -56.91
N GLN A 818 -46.33 6.00 -56.06
CA GLN A 818 -46.35 6.21 -54.62
C GLN A 818 -45.01 5.77 -54.01
N VAL A 819 -44.31 6.69 -53.33
CA VAL A 819 -43.21 6.37 -52.42
C VAL A 819 -43.79 6.25 -51.01
N VAL A 820 -43.76 5.02 -50.48
CA VAL A 820 -44.04 4.70 -49.09
C VAL A 820 -42.90 5.26 -48.22
N ARG A 821 -43.22 6.20 -47.33
CA ARG A 821 -42.34 6.66 -46.25
C ARG A 821 -42.26 5.57 -45.15
N PRO A 822 -41.07 5.18 -44.66
CA PRO A 822 -40.95 4.52 -43.37
C PRO A 822 -41.03 5.54 -42.24
N ARG A 823 -41.87 5.26 -41.23
CA ARG A 823 -42.05 6.04 -40.01
C ARG A 823 -40.81 5.93 -39.12
N ALA A 824 -40.41 7.05 -38.52
CA ALA A 824 -39.41 7.13 -37.46
C ALA A 824 -40.06 6.80 -36.10
N ASP A 825 -39.48 5.83 -35.38
CA ASP A 825 -39.80 5.57 -33.98
C ASP A 825 -39.04 6.54 -33.07
N SER A 826 -39.78 7.12 -32.14
CA SER A 826 -39.36 8.11 -31.17
C SER A 826 -38.84 7.48 -29.88
N LYS A 827 -37.76 8.02 -29.31
CA LYS A 827 -37.56 8.12 -27.86
C LYS A 827 -36.77 9.39 -27.52
N PRO A 828 -37.12 10.08 -26.41
CA PRO A 828 -36.66 11.44 -26.14
C PRO A 828 -35.36 11.46 -25.32
N ALA A 829 -34.50 12.44 -25.60
CA ALA A 829 -33.43 12.86 -24.70
C ALA A 829 -33.41 14.40 -24.64
N ASN A 830 -33.33 14.92 -23.42
CA ASN A 830 -33.40 16.35 -23.07
C ASN A 830 -32.37 17.24 -23.79
N PRO A 831 -32.65 18.54 -23.98
CA PRO A 831 -31.74 19.48 -24.63
C PRO A 831 -30.66 19.98 -23.67
N PRO A 832 -29.43 20.27 -24.13
CA PRO A 832 -28.56 21.22 -23.45
C PRO A 832 -28.95 22.65 -23.86
N GLU A 833 -29.07 23.52 -22.86
CA GLU A 833 -29.30 24.95 -23.03
C GLU A 833 -28.13 25.63 -23.77
N GLY A 834 -28.46 26.53 -24.69
CA GLY A 834 -27.54 27.55 -25.20
C GLY A 834 -27.25 27.51 -26.70
N SER A 835 -28.24 27.80 -27.54
CA SER A 835 -27.99 28.30 -28.90
C SER A 835 -29.01 29.37 -29.28
N LYS A 836 -28.53 30.60 -29.47
CA LYS A 836 -29.31 31.68 -30.10
C LYS A 836 -29.71 31.24 -31.53
N PRO A 837 -30.88 31.64 -32.05
CA PRO A 837 -31.22 31.41 -33.44
C PRO A 837 -30.44 32.42 -34.29
N GLY A 838 -29.41 31.97 -35.02
CA GLY A 838 -28.65 32.88 -35.90
C GLY A 838 -27.33 32.39 -36.51
N ASP A 839 -26.72 31.29 -36.07
CA ASP A 839 -25.43 30.84 -36.64
C ASP A 839 -25.52 29.41 -37.19
N PHE A 840 -25.91 29.27 -38.46
CA PHE A 840 -25.65 28.07 -39.24
C PHE A 840 -24.23 28.18 -39.83
N SER A 841 -23.20 27.89 -39.03
CA SER A 841 -21.86 27.72 -39.59
C SER A 841 -21.85 26.43 -40.42
N HIS A 842 -21.89 26.55 -41.75
CA HIS A 842 -21.70 25.44 -42.70
C HIS A 842 -20.28 24.83 -42.68
N MET A 843 -19.51 25.07 -41.62
CA MET A 843 -18.14 24.60 -41.44
C MET A 843 -18.13 23.10 -41.14
N LYS A 844 -17.48 22.36 -42.02
CA LYS A 844 -17.28 20.91 -41.89
C LYS A 844 -15.97 20.65 -41.17
N THR A 845 -15.90 19.64 -40.32
CA THR A 845 -14.68 19.33 -39.55
C THR A 845 -14.09 18.00 -39.97
N LEU A 846 -12.79 18.01 -40.30
CA LEU A 846 -11.99 16.81 -40.57
C LEU A 846 -10.98 16.63 -39.45
N GLU A 847 -10.89 15.42 -38.92
CA GLU A 847 -10.03 15.10 -37.79
C GLU A 847 -9.10 13.94 -38.12
N ALA A 848 -7.82 14.09 -37.80
CA ALA A 848 -6.83 13.02 -37.94
C ALA A 848 -5.83 13.05 -36.79
N VAL A 849 -5.28 11.88 -36.48
CA VAL A 849 -4.21 11.71 -35.48
C VAL A 849 -2.98 11.15 -36.17
N LEU A 850 -1.86 11.86 -36.05
CA LEU A 850 -0.53 11.41 -36.45
C LEU A 850 0.15 10.72 -35.27
N ASN A 851 0.51 9.45 -35.41
CA ASN A 851 1.21 8.67 -34.38
C ASN A 851 2.66 8.47 -34.77
N PHE A 852 3.56 8.93 -33.91
CA PHE A 852 5.01 8.83 -34.02
C PHE A 852 5.48 7.71 -33.09
N LYS A 853 5.91 6.60 -33.68
CA LYS A 853 6.51 5.47 -32.97
C LYS A 853 8.03 5.56 -33.07
N TYR A 854 8.73 5.58 -31.94
CA TYR A 854 10.16 5.87 -31.93
C TYR A 854 10.95 5.07 -30.90
N SER A 855 12.23 4.80 -31.20
CA SER A 855 13.14 4.06 -30.32
C SER A 855 14.60 4.43 -30.58
N GLY A 856 15.47 4.18 -29.61
CA GLY A 856 16.93 4.27 -29.74
C GLY A 856 17.63 3.88 -28.43
N GLY A 857 18.96 3.78 -28.46
CA GLY A 857 19.76 3.46 -27.27
C GLY A 857 19.52 2.03 -26.72
N PRO A 858 19.83 1.78 -25.44
CA PRO A 858 19.72 0.45 -24.82
C PRO A 858 18.30 -0.14 -24.89
N GLY A 859 17.26 0.68 -24.74
CA GLY A 859 15.88 0.22 -24.84
C GLY A 859 15.52 -0.31 -26.25
N HIS A 860 16.12 0.25 -27.31
CA HIS A 860 15.91 -0.24 -28.68
C HIS A 860 16.49 -1.66 -28.86
N VAL A 861 17.68 -1.92 -28.31
CA VAL A 861 18.36 -3.22 -28.38
C VAL A 861 17.51 -4.32 -27.73
N GLU A 862 16.81 -4.00 -26.63
CA GLU A 862 15.88 -4.92 -25.97
C GLU A 862 14.47 -4.96 -26.61
N GLY A 863 14.26 -4.24 -27.71
CA GLY A 863 13.02 -4.24 -28.47
C GLY A 863 11.91 -3.36 -27.90
N TYR A 864 12.25 -2.31 -27.14
CA TYR A 864 11.29 -1.33 -26.64
C TYR A 864 11.21 -0.08 -27.53
N TYR A 865 10.03 0.53 -27.56
CA TYR A 865 9.75 1.78 -28.25
C TYR A 865 8.73 2.63 -27.46
N ARG A 866 8.59 3.90 -27.85
CA ARG A 866 7.58 4.84 -27.34
C ARG A 866 6.67 5.31 -28.46
N THR A 867 5.50 5.80 -28.08
CA THR A 867 4.53 6.40 -28.99
C THR A 867 4.17 7.81 -28.55
N LEU A 868 4.05 8.71 -29.51
CA LEU A 868 3.60 10.07 -29.31
C LEU A 868 2.56 10.41 -30.37
N SER A 869 1.49 11.12 -30.01
CA SER A 869 0.36 11.38 -30.91
C SER A 869 0.11 12.88 -31.04
N LEU A 870 -0.09 13.34 -32.28
CA LEU A 870 -0.44 14.71 -32.64
C LEU A 870 -1.83 14.72 -33.30
N GLY A 871 -2.79 15.36 -32.65
CA GLY A 871 -4.14 15.57 -33.18
C GLY A 871 -4.17 16.76 -34.12
N LEU A 872 -4.81 16.59 -35.28
CA LEU A 872 -5.00 17.59 -36.31
C LEU A 872 -6.50 17.80 -36.53
N HIS A 873 -6.96 19.02 -36.30
CA HIS A 873 -8.34 19.46 -36.56
C HIS A 873 -8.34 20.43 -37.74
N VAL A 874 -8.99 20.06 -38.84
CA VAL A 874 -9.11 20.90 -40.03
C VAL A 874 -10.56 21.34 -40.14
N GLU A 875 -10.78 22.65 -40.00
CA GLU A 875 -12.06 23.27 -40.28
C GLU A 875 -12.11 23.62 -41.76
N VAL A 876 -13.11 23.09 -42.45
CA VAL A 876 -13.28 23.24 -43.88
C VAL A 876 -14.41 24.21 -44.17
N GLU A 877 -14.06 25.34 -44.77
CA GLU A 877 -15.01 26.29 -45.32
C GLU A 877 -15.35 25.92 -46.78
N PRO A 878 -16.61 26.09 -47.20
CA PRO A 878 -16.97 25.87 -48.59
C PRO A 878 -16.33 26.94 -49.47
N SER A 879 -15.70 26.52 -50.57
CA SER A 879 -15.09 27.43 -51.55
C SER A 879 -16.02 27.72 -52.72
N VAL A 880 -16.29 26.68 -53.50
CA VAL A 880 -17.12 26.71 -54.70
C VAL A 880 -18.08 25.54 -54.64
N PHE A 881 -19.31 25.73 -55.08
CA PHE A 881 -20.25 24.63 -55.32
C PHE A 881 -20.60 24.55 -56.80
N PHE A 882 -20.81 23.33 -57.27
CA PHE A 882 -21.47 23.11 -58.55
C PHE A 882 -22.92 22.73 -58.29
N THR A 883 -23.84 23.59 -58.70
CA THR A 883 -25.28 23.39 -58.47
C THR A 883 -25.91 22.47 -59.51
N ARG A 884 -25.43 22.54 -60.76
CA ARG A 884 -25.91 21.70 -61.87
C ARG A 884 -24.76 21.36 -62.83
N VAL A 885 -24.83 20.15 -63.38
CA VAL A 885 -23.92 19.66 -64.42
C VAL A 885 -24.73 19.12 -65.60
N SER A 886 -24.39 19.54 -66.80
CA SER A 886 -24.96 19.01 -68.04
C SER A 886 -23.93 19.00 -69.16
N ALA A 887 -24.12 18.15 -70.17
CA ALA A 887 -23.24 18.07 -71.33
C ALA A 887 -24.03 18.36 -72.60
N LEU A 888 -23.49 19.21 -73.48
CA LEU A 888 -24.02 19.48 -74.81
C LEU A 888 -23.07 18.95 -75.89
N PRO A 889 -23.58 18.39 -76.99
CA PRO A 889 -22.73 17.98 -78.12
C PRO A 889 -22.05 19.21 -78.75
N ALA A 890 -20.78 19.07 -79.14
CA ALA A 890 -20.07 20.09 -79.93
C ALA A 890 -20.25 19.85 -81.44
N SER A 891 -19.71 20.75 -82.26
CA SER A 891 -19.67 20.61 -83.72
C SER A 891 -18.97 19.32 -84.17
N SER A 892 -17.92 18.92 -83.45
CA SER A 892 -17.18 17.67 -83.63
C SER A 892 -17.74 16.53 -82.78
N THR A 893 -17.84 15.32 -83.34
CA THR A 893 -18.23 14.09 -82.63
C THR A 893 -17.24 13.67 -81.54
N ARG A 894 -16.05 14.26 -81.53
CA ARG A 894 -14.96 14.02 -80.56
C ARG A 894 -14.97 15.01 -79.40
N GLN A 895 -15.83 16.02 -79.43
CA GLN A 895 -15.88 17.08 -78.43
C GLN A 895 -17.30 17.27 -77.89
N CYS A 896 -17.38 17.80 -76.69
CA CYS A 896 -18.63 18.24 -76.08
C CYS A 896 -18.38 19.44 -75.17
N HIS A 897 -19.41 20.24 -74.93
CA HIS A 897 -19.37 21.33 -73.97
C HIS A 897 -19.93 20.83 -72.64
N LEU A 898 -19.10 20.79 -71.61
CA LEU A 898 -19.50 20.52 -70.23
C LEU A 898 -19.95 21.84 -69.60
N LEU A 899 -21.23 21.94 -69.27
CA LEU A 899 -21.83 23.10 -68.61
C LEU A 899 -21.86 22.85 -67.11
N LEU A 900 -21.18 23.70 -66.36
CA LEU A 900 -21.13 23.69 -64.90
C LEU A 900 -21.73 24.99 -64.37
N ASP A 901 -22.79 24.90 -63.56
CA ASP A 901 -23.31 26.07 -62.84
C ASP A 901 -22.49 26.23 -61.56
N VAL A 902 -21.61 27.24 -61.55
CA VAL A 902 -20.61 27.48 -60.51
C VAL A 902 -21.12 28.56 -59.56
N PHE A 903 -21.23 28.22 -58.28
CA PHE A 903 -21.66 29.11 -57.21
C PHE A 903 -20.48 29.45 -56.27
N ASN A 904 -20.26 30.74 -56.03
CA ASN A 904 -19.28 31.20 -55.05
C ASN A 904 -19.88 31.22 -53.64
N SER A 905 -19.44 30.28 -52.79
CA SER A 905 -19.91 30.16 -51.40
C SER A 905 -19.09 30.98 -50.40
N THR A 906 -18.13 31.79 -50.87
CA THR A 906 -17.30 32.64 -50.03
C THR A 906 -17.85 34.07 -49.99
N GLU A 907 -17.49 34.82 -48.95
CA GLU A 907 -17.78 36.27 -48.85
C GLU A 907 -16.83 37.14 -49.69
N HIS A 908 -15.95 36.51 -50.49
CA HIS A 908 -14.91 37.18 -51.24
C HIS A 908 -15.10 36.98 -52.74
N GLU A 909 -14.51 37.88 -53.53
CA GLU A 909 -14.40 37.68 -54.98
C GLU A 909 -13.51 36.46 -55.26
N LEU A 910 -14.04 35.52 -56.05
CA LEU A 910 -13.40 34.26 -56.38
C LEU A 910 -13.23 34.18 -57.89
N THR A 911 -12.01 33.92 -58.35
CA THR A 911 -11.73 33.64 -59.76
C THR A 911 -11.65 32.13 -59.98
N ILE A 912 -12.38 31.60 -60.94
CA ILE A 912 -12.35 30.19 -61.33
C ILE A 912 -11.87 30.06 -62.77
N SER A 913 -10.98 29.10 -62.99
CA SER A 913 -10.40 28.81 -64.30
C SER A 913 -10.42 27.31 -64.55
N ALA A 914 -10.62 26.92 -65.81
CA ALA A 914 -10.46 25.56 -66.28
C ALA A 914 -9.40 25.56 -67.39
N ARG A 915 -8.80 24.39 -67.66
CA ARG A 915 -7.77 24.26 -68.69
C ARG A 915 -8.30 24.79 -70.03
N SER A 916 -7.55 25.73 -70.65
CA SER A 916 -7.85 26.34 -71.95
C SER A 916 -9.14 27.19 -72.06
N ASN A 917 -9.70 27.68 -70.95
CA ASN A 917 -10.85 28.60 -70.94
C ASN A 917 -10.50 29.98 -70.34
N GLU A 918 -11.31 31.00 -70.62
CA GLU A 918 -11.20 32.33 -70.00
C GLU A 918 -11.50 32.26 -68.49
N GLU A 919 -10.84 33.10 -67.69
CA GLU A 919 -11.08 33.19 -66.24
C GLU A 919 -12.47 33.78 -65.96
N LEU A 920 -13.24 33.10 -65.11
CA LEU A 920 -14.55 33.53 -64.67
C LEU A 920 -14.42 34.16 -63.27
N ILE A 921 -14.87 35.40 -63.13
CA ILE A 921 -14.88 36.14 -61.86
C ILE A 921 -16.27 36.04 -61.26
N LEU A 922 -16.38 35.60 -60.01
CA LEU A 922 -17.64 35.46 -59.28
C LEU A 922 -17.61 36.32 -58.01
N HIS A 923 -18.63 37.15 -57.82
CA HIS A 923 -18.87 37.87 -56.56
C HIS A 923 -19.47 36.94 -55.49
N ALA A 924 -19.48 37.39 -54.24
CA ALA A 924 -19.99 36.60 -53.12
C ALA A 924 -21.46 36.20 -53.33
N GLY A 925 -21.77 34.90 -53.24
CA GLY A 925 -23.12 34.36 -53.46
C GLY A 925 -23.58 34.33 -54.92
N GLU A 926 -22.71 34.64 -55.88
CA GLU A 926 -23.05 34.63 -57.31
C GLU A 926 -22.98 33.22 -57.90
N CYS A 927 -23.96 32.87 -58.75
CA CYS A 927 -23.99 31.62 -59.52
C CYS A 927 -23.92 31.92 -61.01
N GLN A 928 -22.88 31.44 -61.72
CA GLN A 928 -22.74 31.63 -63.16
C GLN A 928 -22.42 30.32 -63.88
N ARG A 929 -22.94 30.16 -65.11
CA ARG A 929 -22.70 28.99 -65.94
C ARG A 929 -21.35 29.10 -66.64
N MET A 930 -20.48 28.14 -66.37
CA MET A 930 -19.19 27.94 -67.04
C MET A 930 -19.33 26.82 -68.10
N ALA A 931 -19.04 27.13 -69.36
CA ALA A 931 -19.03 26.16 -70.45
C ALA A 931 -17.59 25.76 -70.79
N ILE A 932 -17.23 24.51 -70.57
CA ILE A 932 -15.88 23.98 -70.85
C ILE A 932 -15.96 23.06 -72.07
N GLN A 933 -15.24 23.40 -73.14
CA GLN A 933 -15.07 22.49 -74.27
C GLN A 933 -14.09 21.38 -73.88
N VAL A 934 -14.55 20.13 -73.91
CA VAL A 934 -13.74 18.96 -73.56
C VAL A 934 -13.74 17.94 -74.69
N ASP A 935 -12.59 17.30 -74.89
CA ASP A 935 -12.51 16.10 -75.70
C ASP A 935 -13.21 14.95 -74.98
N LYS A 936 -13.99 14.16 -75.73
CA LYS A 936 -14.63 12.96 -75.21
C LYS A 936 -13.57 11.94 -74.77
N PHE A 937 -13.82 11.27 -73.66
CA PHE A 937 -12.89 10.39 -72.98
C PHE A 937 -13.03 8.94 -73.47
N ASN A 938 -11.90 8.26 -73.66
CA ASN A 938 -11.89 6.81 -73.88
C ASN A 938 -11.75 6.10 -72.52
N PHE A 939 -12.87 5.75 -71.90
CA PHE A 939 -12.86 5.03 -70.62
C PHE A 939 -12.56 3.53 -70.75
N GLU A 940 -12.45 2.99 -71.98
CA GLU A 940 -12.17 1.57 -72.21
C GLU A 940 -10.67 1.23 -72.14
N SER A 941 -9.78 2.23 -72.08
CA SER A 941 -8.33 2.05 -71.93
C SER A 941 -7.82 2.10 -70.48
N LEU A 942 -8.70 2.28 -69.50
CA LEU A 942 -8.33 2.23 -68.08
C LEU A 942 -7.94 0.77 -67.71
N PRO A 943 -6.72 0.52 -67.20
CA PRO A 943 -6.30 -0.83 -66.83
C PRO A 943 -7.29 -1.46 -65.85
N GLU A 944 -7.65 -2.73 -66.05
CA GLU A 944 -8.09 -3.57 -64.94
C GLU A 944 -6.92 -3.57 -63.93
N SER A 945 -7.16 -3.04 -62.73
CA SER A 945 -6.10 -2.85 -61.75
C SER A 945 -5.28 -4.14 -61.54
N PRO A 946 -3.95 -4.13 -61.75
CA PRO A 946 -3.12 -5.26 -61.39
C PRO A 946 -2.76 -5.12 -59.91
N GLY A 947 -3.27 -6.01 -59.05
CA GLY A 947 -2.70 -6.18 -57.70
C GLY A 947 -3.68 -6.59 -56.58
N GLU A 948 -3.57 -7.84 -56.16
CA GLU A 948 -3.74 -8.30 -54.76
C GLU A 948 -5.03 -7.93 -53.99
N LYS A 949 -6.21 -8.23 -54.53
CA LYS A 949 -7.37 -8.58 -53.67
C LYS A 949 -8.07 -9.81 -54.26
N GLY A 950 -7.92 -10.93 -53.55
CA GLY A 950 -8.43 -12.23 -54.00
C GLY A 950 -9.95 -12.29 -54.16
N GLN A 951 -10.39 -12.92 -55.25
CA GLN A 951 -11.61 -13.72 -55.53
C GLN A 951 -12.99 -13.39 -54.91
N PHE A 952 -13.21 -12.31 -54.14
CA PHE A 952 -14.53 -11.95 -53.57
C PHE A 952 -14.77 -10.43 -53.48
N ALA A 953 -14.50 -9.66 -54.54
CA ALA A 953 -14.92 -8.25 -54.61
C ALA A 953 -16.42 -8.15 -54.97
N ASN A 954 -17.19 -7.40 -54.18
CA ASN A 954 -18.61 -7.15 -54.45
C ASN A 954 -18.76 -6.34 -55.76
N PRO A 955 -19.56 -6.78 -56.75
CA PRO A 955 -19.67 -6.10 -58.04
C PRO A 955 -20.14 -4.63 -57.94
N ARG A 956 -20.85 -4.25 -56.87
CA ARG A 956 -21.19 -2.84 -56.60
C ARG A 956 -19.99 -1.98 -56.19
N GLN A 957 -19.08 -2.50 -55.37
CA GLN A 957 -17.88 -1.77 -54.93
C GLN A 957 -16.91 -1.57 -56.09
N LEU A 958 -16.78 -2.56 -56.97
CA LEU A 958 -15.93 -2.46 -58.16
C LEU A 958 -16.47 -1.41 -59.15
N GLU A 959 -17.78 -1.26 -59.27
CA GLU A 959 -18.39 -0.24 -60.13
C GLU A 959 -18.27 1.17 -59.53
N GLU A 960 -18.36 1.30 -58.20
CA GLU A 960 -18.06 2.54 -57.49
C GLU A 960 -16.58 2.95 -57.65
N GLU A 961 -15.64 2.02 -57.50
CA GLU A 961 -14.20 2.26 -57.74
C GLU A 961 -13.94 2.69 -59.20
N ARG A 962 -14.63 2.09 -60.18
CA ARG A 962 -14.56 2.49 -61.60
C ARG A 962 -15.12 3.89 -61.84
N GLN A 963 -16.27 4.22 -61.23
CA GLN A 963 -16.87 5.54 -61.37
C GLN A 963 -15.99 6.62 -60.73
N GLU A 964 -15.38 6.33 -59.58
CA GLU A 964 -14.40 7.21 -58.94
C GLU A 964 -13.13 7.40 -59.79
N ALA A 965 -12.58 6.33 -60.36
CA ALA A 965 -11.42 6.42 -61.26
C ALA A 965 -11.73 7.26 -62.52
N ARG A 966 -12.91 7.09 -63.12
CA ARG A 966 -13.38 7.91 -64.26
C ARG A 966 -13.54 9.37 -63.86
N GLY A 967 -14.19 9.63 -62.72
CA GLY A 967 -14.35 10.98 -62.18
C GLY A 967 -13.02 11.67 -61.94
N LEU A 968 -12.02 10.94 -61.42
CA LEU A 968 -10.68 11.45 -61.16
C LEU A 968 -9.91 11.78 -62.44
N GLU A 969 -10.02 10.94 -63.48
CA GLU A 969 -9.44 11.24 -64.79
C GLU A 969 -10.07 12.50 -65.41
N ILE A 970 -11.41 12.63 -65.34
CA ILE A 970 -12.14 13.80 -65.84
C ILE A 970 -11.71 15.06 -65.08
N SER A 971 -11.74 15.02 -63.74
CA SER A 971 -11.35 16.15 -62.90
C SER A 971 -9.89 16.57 -63.17
N SER A 972 -8.98 15.61 -63.37
CA SER A 972 -7.58 15.90 -63.67
C SER A 972 -7.37 16.53 -65.06
N LYS A 973 -8.20 16.20 -66.06
CA LYS A 973 -8.10 16.84 -67.39
C LYS A 973 -8.75 18.22 -67.43
N LEU A 974 -9.82 18.43 -66.66
CA LEU A 974 -10.47 19.72 -66.52
C LEU A 974 -9.59 20.75 -65.77
N ASP A 975 -8.81 20.30 -64.77
CA ASP A 975 -7.89 21.12 -63.97
C ASP A 975 -8.53 22.42 -63.47
N ILE A 976 -9.72 22.29 -62.87
CA ILE A 976 -10.49 23.45 -62.39
C ILE A 976 -9.82 24.01 -61.13
N ARG A 977 -9.41 25.27 -61.20
CA ARG A 977 -8.74 25.96 -60.08
C ARG A 977 -9.48 27.22 -59.73
N TRP A 978 -9.61 27.44 -58.43
CA TRP A 978 -10.14 28.68 -57.88
C TRP A 978 -9.04 29.44 -57.14
N THR A 979 -9.11 30.77 -57.19
CA THR A 979 -8.23 31.67 -56.46
C THR A 979 -9.07 32.74 -55.79
N ILE A 980 -8.77 33.05 -54.53
CA ILE A 980 -9.33 34.18 -53.78
C ILE A 980 -8.21 35.21 -53.64
N PRO A 981 -8.14 36.23 -54.51
CA PRO A 981 -7.01 37.15 -54.56
C PRO A 981 -6.79 37.92 -53.25
N SER A 982 -7.87 38.31 -52.57
CA SER A 982 -7.83 39.07 -51.31
C SER A 982 -7.12 38.31 -50.19
N LEU A 983 -7.30 36.99 -50.13
CA LEU A 983 -6.68 36.11 -49.12
C LEU A 983 -5.39 35.45 -49.59
N LYS A 984 -5.00 35.63 -50.87
CA LYS A 984 -3.90 34.89 -51.55
C LYS A 984 -4.03 33.37 -51.42
N ARG A 985 -5.26 32.87 -51.35
CA ARG A 985 -5.57 31.45 -51.26
C ARG A 985 -5.96 30.91 -52.63
N ARG A 986 -5.63 29.65 -52.86
CA ARG A 986 -5.95 28.94 -54.10
C ARG A 986 -6.31 27.49 -53.79
N GLY A 987 -7.16 26.90 -54.60
CA GLY A 987 -7.51 25.50 -54.49
C GLY A 987 -7.93 24.89 -55.81
N GLU A 988 -8.19 23.59 -55.75
CA GLU A 988 -8.58 22.75 -56.88
C GLU A 988 -10.01 22.29 -56.65
N ALA A 989 -10.91 22.58 -57.59
CA ALA A 989 -12.30 22.13 -57.54
C ALA A 989 -12.46 20.80 -58.31
N SER A 990 -13.29 19.92 -57.77
CA SER A 990 -13.52 18.59 -58.35
C SER A 990 -14.95 18.41 -58.80
N VAL A 991 -15.13 17.80 -59.97
CA VAL A 991 -16.46 17.40 -60.45
C VAL A 991 -16.82 15.94 -60.10
N GLU A 992 -15.93 15.22 -59.43
CA GLU A 992 -16.07 13.77 -59.13
C GLU A 992 -17.42 13.38 -58.51
N GLY A 993 -17.91 14.16 -57.54
CA GLY A 993 -19.19 13.90 -56.86
C GLY A 993 -20.44 14.26 -57.67
N LEU A 994 -20.29 14.94 -58.81
CA LEU A 994 -21.39 15.50 -59.61
C LEU A 994 -21.69 14.70 -60.89
N LEU A 995 -20.77 13.82 -61.27
CA LEU A 995 -20.85 13.07 -62.52
C LEU A 995 -21.86 11.92 -62.38
N ASN A 996 -23.09 12.18 -62.79
CA ASN A 996 -24.10 11.13 -62.96
C ASN A 996 -23.79 10.27 -64.20
N GLN A 997 -24.41 9.08 -64.26
CA GLN A 997 -24.19 8.13 -65.34
C GLN A 997 -24.50 8.73 -66.73
N LEU A 998 -25.53 9.57 -66.82
CA LEU A 998 -25.92 10.24 -68.07
C LEU A 998 -24.82 11.18 -68.59
N VAL A 999 -24.22 12.00 -67.72
CA VAL A 999 -23.12 12.91 -68.10
C VAL A 999 -21.89 12.12 -68.50
N LEU A 1000 -21.57 11.03 -67.79
CA LEU A 1000 -20.47 10.14 -68.15
C LEU A 1000 -20.67 9.51 -69.54
N GLU A 1001 -21.90 9.11 -69.90
CA GLU A 1001 -22.24 8.58 -71.22
C GLU A 1001 -22.06 9.61 -72.35
N HIS A 1002 -22.35 10.88 -72.10
CA HIS A 1002 -22.15 11.97 -73.07
C HIS A 1002 -20.67 12.36 -73.22
N LEU A 1003 -19.91 12.28 -72.12
CA LEU A 1003 -18.46 12.50 -72.10
C LEU A 1003 -17.68 11.32 -72.69
N GLN A 1004 -18.28 10.15 -72.83
CA GLN A 1004 -17.63 8.96 -73.39
C GLN A 1004 -17.52 9.07 -74.92
N LEU A 1005 -16.33 8.78 -75.45
CA LEU A 1005 -16.08 8.69 -76.88
C LEU A 1005 -16.78 7.44 -77.44
N ALA A 1006 -17.56 7.60 -78.51
CA ALA A 1006 -18.24 6.48 -79.16
C ALA A 1006 -17.21 5.47 -79.72
N PRO A 1007 -17.48 4.15 -79.62
CA PRO A 1007 -16.53 3.11 -80.02
C PRO A 1007 -16.30 3.04 -81.54
N LEU A 1008 -17.32 3.38 -82.33
CA LEU A 1008 -17.26 3.49 -83.79
C LEU A 1008 -17.20 4.96 -84.20
N GLN A 1009 -16.27 5.29 -85.09
CA GLN A 1009 -16.18 6.58 -85.76
C GLN A 1009 -16.68 6.46 -87.20
N TRP A 1010 -17.36 7.48 -87.69
CA TRP A 1010 -18.11 7.45 -88.94
C TRP A 1010 -17.65 8.60 -89.83
N ASP A 1011 -17.33 8.31 -91.09
CA ASP A 1011 -17.11 9.30 -92.15
C ASP A 1011 -18.12 9.03 -93.28
N VAL A 1012 -18.85 10.04 -93.75
CA VAL A 1012 -19.75 9.91 -94.90
C VAL A 1012 -19.15 10.63 -96.10
N LEU A 1013 -18.97 9.92 -97.21
CA LEU A 1013 -18.49 10.47 -98.47
C LEU A 1013 -19.57 10.37 -99.55
N VAL A 1014 -19.72 11.45 -100.31
CA VAL A 1014 -20.62 11.53 -101.47
C VAL A 1014 -19.76 11.80 -102.69
N ASP A 1015 -19.83 10.91 -103.69
CA ASP A 1015 -18.94 10.88 -104.86
C ASP A 1015 -17.44 11.02 -104.51
N GLY A 1016 -17.05 10.42 -103.38
CA GLY A 1016 -15.66 10.39 -102.90
C GLY A 1016 -15.20 11.64 -102.14
N GLN A 1017 -16.06 12.64 -101.94
CA GLN A 1017 -15.77 13.81 -101.10
C GLN A 1017 -16.43 13.66 -99.72
N PRO A 1018 -15.73 13.96 -98.61
CA PRO A 1018 -16.31 13.93 -97.28
C PRO A 1018 -17.35 15.05 -97.10
N CYS A 1019 -18.50 14.73 -96.52
CA CYS A 1019 -19.54 15.72 -96.25
C CYS A 1019 -19.33 16.37 -94.88
N ASP A 1020 -19.00 17.66 -94.86
CA ASP A 1020 -18.96 18.48 -93.64
C ASP A 1020 -20.32 19.15 -93.37
N ARG A 1021 -20.70 19.24 -92.08
CA ARG A 1021 -22.05 19.59 -91.56
C ARG A 1021 -22.67 20.91 -92.06
N GLU A 1022 -21.91 21.79 -92.71
CA GLU A 1022 -22.35 23.16 -93.02
C GLU A 1022 -22.57 23.42 -94.52
N ALA A 1023 -22.11 22.54 -95.42
CA ALA A 1023 -22.20 22.74 -96.86
C ALA A 1023 -23.06 21.68 -97.54
N ALA A 1024 -24.03 22.12 -98.35
CA ALA A 1024 -24.83 21.21 -99.17
C ALA A 1024 -23.96 20.60 -100.28
N THR A 1025 -23.98 19.27 -100.41
CA THR A 1025 -23.26 18.59 -101.50
C THR A 1025 -24.14 18.59 -102.75
N ALA A 1026 -23.72 19.30 -103.80
CA ALA A 1026 -24.48 19.41 -105.04
C ALA A 1026 -24.42 18.12 -105.86
N CYS A 1027 -25.57 17.62 -106.29
CA CYS A 1027 -25.75 16.37 -107.04
C CYS A 1027 -26.57 16.64 -108.32
N SER A 1028 -26.40 15.83 -109.37
CA SER A 1028 -27.18 15.96 -110.61
C SER A 1028 -28.41 15.04 -110.62
N VAL A 1029 -29.58 15.58 -111.00
CA VAL A 1029 -30.80 14.79 -111.20
C VAL A 1029 -30.63 13.82 -112.37
N GLY A 1030 -31.04 12.56 -112.17
CA GLY A 1030 -30.94 11.50 -113.18
C GLY A 1030 -29.65 10.67 -113.16
N ASP A 1031 -28.60 11.12 -112.44
CA ASP A 1031 -27.36 10.35 -112.26
C ASP A 1031 -27.32 9.64 -110.90
N PRO A 1032 -26.77 8.41 -110.82
CA PRO A 1032 -26.61 7.71 -109.55
C PRO A 1032 -25.46 8.32 -108.74
N VAL A 1033 -25.80 9.00 -107.63
CA VAL A 1033 -24.87 9.61 -106.67
C VAL A 1033 -24.30 8.54 -105.76
N ARG A 1034 -22.98 8.36 -105.72
CA ARG A 1034 -22.34 7.34 -104.87
C ARG A 1034 -22.29 7.83 -103.42
N LEU A 1035 -22.73 6.98 -102.50
CA LEU A 1035 -22.68 7.20 -101.06
C LEU A 1035 -21.79 6.14 -100.42
N GLU A 1036 -20.77 6.59 -99.69
CA GLU A 1036 -19.90 5.74 -98.87
C GLU A 1036 -20.04 6.14 -97.40
N VAL A 1037 -20.41 5.19 -96.53
CA VAL A 1037 -20.39 5.37 -95.08
C VAL A 1037 -19.27 4.51 -94.51
N ARG A 1038 -18.16 5.13 -94.13
CA ARG A 1038 -16.96 4.47 -93.59
C ARG A 1038 -16.98 4.45 -92.07
N LEU A 1039 -16.90 3.24 -91.50
CA LEU A 1039 -16.87 2.98 -90.07
C LEU A 1039 -15.45 2.61 -89.65
N THR A 1040 -14.91 3.29 -88.65
CA THR A 1040 -13.61 2.97 -88.05
C THR A 1040 -13.81 2.60 -86.58
N ASN A 1041 -13.49 1.37 -86.20
CA ASN A 1041 -13.58 0.95 -84.80
C ASN A 1041 -12.33 1.40 -84.03
N ARG A 1042 -12.51 2.22 -82.99
CA ARG A 1042 -11.43 2.66 -82.09
C ARG A 1042 -11.48 2.04 -80.69
N SER A 1043 -12.44 1.16 -80.44
CA SER A 1043 -12.52 0.36 -79.22
C SER A 1043 -11.57 -0.85 -79.26
N PRO A 1044 -11.16 -1.40 -78.10
CA PRO A 1044 -10.37 -2.63 -78.03
C PRO A 1044 -11.19 -3.90 -78.32
N ARG A 1045 -12.50 -3.80 -78.61
CA ARG A 1045 -13.40 -4.94 -78.83
C ARG A 1045 -14.03 -4.86 -80.23
N SER A 1046 -14.44 -5.99 -80.79
CA SER A 1046 -15.22 -6.00 -82.02
C SER A 1046 -16.62 -5.43 -81.77
N VAL A 1047 -17.12 -4.56 -82.64
CA VAL A 1047 -18.48 -3.98 -82.54
C VAL A 1047 -19.33 -4.52 -83.68
N GLY A 1048 -20.44 -5.20 -83.37
CA GLY A 1048 -21.33 -5.89 -84.32
C GLY A 1048 -21.92 -7.19 -83.77
N PRO A 1049 -22.93 -7.79 -84.43
CA PRO A 1049 -23.53 -7.43 -85.72
C PRO A 1049 -24.62 -6.36 -85.68
N PHE A 1050 -24.71 -5.54 -86.73
CA PHE A 1050 -25.73 -4.49 -86.88
C PHE A 1050 -26.03 -4.16 -88.33
N ALA A 1051 -27.19 -3.55 -88.58
CA ALA A 1051 -27.62 -3.09 -89.90
C ALA A 1051 -27.74 -1.56 -89.93
N LEU A 1052 -27.21 -0.94 -90.98
CA LEU A 1052 -27.26 0.49 -91.22
C LEU A 1052 -28.21 0.78 -92.37
N THR A 1053 -29.26 1.56 -92.12
CA THR A 1053 -30.26 1.95 -93.14
C THR A 1053 -30.14 3.43 -93.44
N VAL A 1054 -29.94 3.78 -94.71
CA VAL A 1054 -29.92 5.17 -95.16
C VAL A 1054 -31.32 5.53 -95.66
N VAL A 1055 -31.96 6.50 -95.00
CA VAL A 1055 -33.31 6.97 -95.35
C VAL A 1055 -33.23 8.42 -95.84
N PRO A 1056 -33.46 8.69 -97.13
CA PRO A 1056 -33.59 10.06 -97.61
C PRO A 1056 -34.90 10.67 -97.09
N TYR A 1057 -34.87 11.96 -96.78
CA TYR A 1057 -36.03 12.76 -96.40
C TYR A 1057 -35.89 14.19 -96.90
N GLN A 1058 -37.00 14.91 -96.98
CA GLN A 1058 -37.04 16.34 -97.28
C GLN A 1058 -37.46 17.11 -96.03
N ASP A 1059 -36.77 18.21 -95.75
CA ASP A 1059 -37.11 19.12 -94.66
C ASP A 1059 -37.68 20.42 -95.23
N HIS A 1060 -38.90 20.76 -94.83
CA HIS A 1060 -39.58 21.99 -95.24
C HIS A 1060 -39.30 23.17 -94.27
N GLN A 1061 -38.34 23.02 -93.35
CA GLN A 1061 -37.96 24.02 -92.34
C GLN A 1061 -39.08 24.43 -91.37
N ASN A 1062 -40.11 23.59 -91.22
CA ASN A 1062 -41.23 23.76 -90.31
C ASN A 1062 -41.28 22.66 -89.21
N GLY A 1063 -40.22 21.86 -89.08
CA GLY A 1063 -40.13 20.74 -88.15
C GLY A 1063 -40.83 19.46 -88.61
N VAL A 1064 -41.40 19.43 -89.82
CA VAL A 1064 -42.03 18.24 -90.41
C VAL A 1064 -41.13 17.66 -91.50
N HIS A 1065 -40.55 16.49 -91.21
CA HIS A 1065 -39.72 15.74 -92.14
C HIS A 1065 -40.60 14.85 -93.04
N ASN A 1066 -40.49 15.02 -94.37
CA ASN A 1066 -41.17 14.16 -95.33
C ASN A 1066 -40.27 12.98 -95.73
N TYR A 1067 -40.66 11.77 -95.33
CA TYR A 1067 -39.95 10.53 -95.63
C TYR A 1067 -40.54 9.74 -96.80
N ASP A 1068 -41.73 10.11 -97.31
CA ASP A 1068 -42.36 9.39 -98.42
C ASP A 1068 -41.88 9.95 -99.77
N LEU A 1069 -40.64 9.60 -100.10
CA LEU A 1069 -39.94 10.08 -101.31
C LEU A 1069 -39.91 9.03 -102.43
N ARG A 1070 -40.83 8.06 -102.44
CA ARG A 1070 -40.80 6.94 -103.41
C ARG A 1070 -40.84 7.40 -104.87
N ASP A 1071 -41.50 8.53 -105.13
CA ASP A 1071 -41.63 9.13 -106.45
C ASP A 1071 -40.52 10.17 -106.75
N ALA A 1072 -39.66 10.47 -105.77
CA ALA A 1072 -38.65 11.55 -105.85
C ALA A 1072 -37.20 11.05 -105.74
N VAL A 1073 -36.94 10.00 -104.96
CA VAL A 1073 -35.61 9.43 -104.74
C VAL A 1073 -35.71 7.91 -104.79
N SER A 1074 -34.85 7.28 -105.58
CA SER A 1074 -34.72 5.82 -105.63
C SER A 1074 -33.33 5.39 -105.18
N PHE A 1075 -33.24 4.25 -104.51
CA PHE A 1075 -31.96 3.67 -104.10
C PHE A 1075 -31.49 2.68 -105.18
N VAL A 1076 -30.29 2.89 -105.70
CA VAL A 1076 -29.64 1.93 -106.61
C VAL A 1076 -28.92 0.90 -105.74
N GLY A 1077 -29.59 -0.23 -105.50
CA GLY A 1077 -29.13 -1.29 -104.59
C GLY A 1077 -29.95 -1.35 -103.30
N SER A 1078 -29.37 -1.92 -102.24
CA SER A 1078 -30.01 -1.95 -100.92
C SER A 1078 -29.81 -0.63 -100.19
N SER A 1079 -30.87 -0.10 -99.57
CA SER A 1079 -30.77 1.03 -98.64
C SER A 1079 -30.34 0.61 -97.23
N THR A 1080 -30.33 -0.70 -96.96
CA THR A 1080 -29.91 -1.31 -95.69
C THR A 1080 -28.67 -2.18 -95.88
N PHE A 1081 -27.62 -1.92 -95.09
CA PHE A 1081 -26.33 -2.59 -95.11
C PHE A 1081 -26.14 -3.39 -93.83
N HIS A 1082 -26.06 -4.72 -93.92
CA HIS A 1082 -25.78 -5.58 -92.77
C HIS A 1082 -24.27 -5.74 -92.60
N LEU A 1083 -23.76 -5.49 -91.39
CA LEU A 1083 -22.36 -5.58 -91.01
C LEU A 1083 -22.21 -6.59 -89.86
N GLU A 1084 -21.39 -7.63 -90.05
CA GLU A 1084 -21.19 -8.67 -89.03
C GLU A 1084 -20.42 -8.18 -87.81
N ALA A 1085 -19.23 -7.62 -88.00
CA ALA A 1085 -18.47 -6.96 -86.93
C ALA A 1085 -17.31 -6.14 -87.49
N VAL A 1086 -17.15 -4.91 -86.99
CA VAL A 1086 -15.95 -4.11 -87.27
C VAL A 1086 -14.89 -4.48 -86.23
N GLN A 1087 -13.79 -5.08 -86.66
CA GLN A 1087 -12.69 -5.50 -85.78
C GLN A 1087 -12.01 -4.30 -85.10
N PRO A 1088 -11.36 -4.46 -83.92
CA PRO A 1088 -10.60 -3.39 -83.27
C PRO A 1088 -9.59 -2.75 -84.24
N SER A 1089 -9.57 -1.41 -84.34
CA SER A 1089 -8.77 -0.65 -85.31
C SER A 1089 -9.06 -0.94 -86.80
N GLY A 1090 -10.07 -1.77 -87.09
CA GLY A 1090 -10.51 -2.10 -88.44
C GLY A 1090 -11.43 -1.03 -89.02
N GLN A 1091 -11.53 -1.04 -90.36
CA GLN A 1091 -12.45 -0.19 -91.11
C GLN A 1091 -13.44 -1.03 -91.91
N SER A 1092 -14.68 -0.55 -92.02
CA SER A 1092 -15.72 -1.14 -92.87
C SER A 1092 -16.46 -0.04 -93.60
N ALA A 1093 -16.63 -0.16 -94.92
CA ALA A 1093 -17.31 0.84 -95.74
C ALA A 1093 -18.62 0.27 -96.28
N CYS A 1094 -19.73 0.99 -96.07
CA CYS A 1094 -21.02 0.69 -96.69
C CYS A 1094 -21.15 1.53 -97.96
N LEU A 1095 -21.29 0.89 -99.11
CA LEU A 1095 -21.38 1.55 -100.42
C LEU A 1095 -22.80 1.43 -100.97
N GLY A 1096 -23.44 2.56 -101.23
CA GLY A 1096 -24.73 2.66 -101.90
C GLY A 1096 -24.72 3.71 -103.01
N ALA A 1097 -25.80 3.79 -103.78
CA ALA A 1097 -26.01 4.91 -104.68
C ALA A 1097 -27.46 5.40 -104.64
N LEU A 1098 -27.65 6.71 -104.69
CA LEU A 1098 -28.94 7.40 -104.65
C LEU A 1098 -29.22 8.00 -106.02
N LEU A 1099 -30.41 7.76 -106.55
CA LEU A 1099 -30.88 8.35 -107.80
C LEU A 1099 -31.98 9.36 -107.48
N PHE A 1100 -31.72 10.63 -107.73
CA PHE A 1100 -32.69 11.71 -107.57
C PHE A 1100 -33.49 11.88 -108.86
N LEU A 1101 -34.81 11.79 -108.78
CA LEU A 1101 -35.74 11.91 -109.91
C LEU A 1101 -36.29 13.33 -110.08
N HIS A 1102 -36.17 14.17 -109.04
CA HIS A 1102 -36.62 15.56 -109.02
C HIS A 1102 -35.54 16.47 -108.41
N THR A 1103 -35.57 17.75 -108.76
CA THR A 1103 -34.73 18.77 -108.12
C THR A 1103 -35.22 19.10 -106.72
N GLY A 1104 -34.29 19.46 -105.83
CA GLY A 1104 -34.61 19.87 -104.47
C GLY A 1104 -33.50 19.56 -103.46
N ASP A 1105 -33.67 20.05 -102.24
CA ASP A 1105 -32.79 19.73 -101.11
C ASP A 1105 -33.28 18.46 -100.42
N PHE A 1106 -32.38 17.51 -100.24
CA PHE A 1106 -32.63 16.21 -99.63
C PHE A 1106 -31.63 16.00 -98.50
N PHE A 1107 -32.09 15.35 -97.44
CA PHE A 1107 -31.29 15.02 -96.29
C PHE A 1107 -31.24 13.51 -96.11
N LEU A 1108 -30.09 12.96 -95.74
CA LEU A 1108 -29.97 11.55 -95.42
C LEU A 1108 -30.00 11.37 -93.92
N HIS A 1109 -31.00 10.63 -93.46
CA HIS A 1109 -31.08 10.13 -92.10
C HIS A 1109 -30.52 8.70 -92.08
N ILE A 1110 -29.35 8.52 -91.48
CA ILE A 1110 -28.74 7.21 -91.32
C ILE A 1110 -29.25 6.60 -90.01
N ARG A 1111 -30.03 5.52 -90.11
CA ARG A 1111 -30.59 4.76 -89.00
C ARG A 1111 -29.77 3.53 -88.72
N PHE A 1112 -29.65 3.21 -87.44
CA PHE A 1112 -28.95 2.02 -86.97
C PHE A 1112 -29.97 1.04 -86.40
N HIS A 1113 -29.83 -0.23 -86.77
CA HIS A 1113 -30.64 -1.34 -86.27
C HIS A 1113 -29.69 -2.41 -85.73
N GLU A 1114 -29.84 -2.78 -84.47
CA GLU A 1114 -29.02 -3.84 -83.85
C GLU A 1114 -29.72 -5.20 -84.06
N ASP A 1115 -29.04 -6.17 -84.66
CA ASP A 1115 -29.56 -7.52 -84.89
C ASP A 1115 -28.89 -8.48 -83.88
N GLY A 1116 -29.33 -8.47 -82.62
CA GLY A 1116 -29.01 -9.52 -81.65
C GLY A 1116 -28.53 -9.08 -80.26
N THR A 1117 -28.38 -10.09 -79.38
CA THR A 1117 -28.33 -10.07 -77.90
C THR A 1117 -27.11 -9.41 -77.22
N SER A 1118 -26.48 -8.37 -77.79
CA SER A 1118 -25.46 -7.56 -77.09
C SER A 1118 -26.09 -6.51 -76.18
N LYS A 1119 -25.34 -6.06 -75.15
CA LYS A 1119 -25.73 -4.93 -74.29
C LYS A 1119 -26.08 -3.73 -75.17
N GLU A 1120 -27.31 -3.21 -75.05
CA GLU A 1120 -27.78 -2.00 -75.75
C GLU A 1120 -26.69 -0.92 -75.69
N LEU A 1121 -26.07 -0.66 -76.83
CA LEU A 1121 -25.15 0.46 -76.95
C LEU A 1121 -25.99 1.74 -76.85
N PRO A 1122 -25.59 2.76 -76.04
CA PRO A 1122 -26.38 3.96 -75.84
C PRO A 1122 -26.80 4.60 -77.17
N PRO A 1123 -28.08 5.00 -77.34
CA PRO A 1123 -28.54 5.63 -78.58
C PRO A 1123 -27.71 6.86 -78.98
N SER A 1124 -27.16 7.57 -77.99
CA SER A 1124 -26.27 8.73 -78.15
C SER A 1124 -24.95 8.41 -78.87
N TRP A 1125 -24.53 7.13 -78.93
CA TRP A 1125 -23.32 6.69 -79.62
C TRP A 1125 -23.51 6.57 -81.14
N PHE A 1126 -24.75 6.58 -81.61
CA PHE A 1126 -25.12 6.39 -83.02
C PHE A 1126 -25.79 7.63 -83.63
N CYS A 1127 -25.86 8.75 -82.92
CA CYS A 1127 -26.39 10.01 -83.47
C CYS A 1127 -25.45 10.57 -84.54
N LEU A 1128 -25.80 10.33 -85.81
CA LEU A 1128 -25.09 10.85 -86.96
C LEU A 1128 -25.56 12.26 -87.33
N PRO A 1129 -24.68 13.12 -87.89
CA PRO A 1129 -25.11 14.30 -88.64
C PRO A 1129 -26.12 13.94 -89.73
N SER A 1130 -27.13 14.78 -89.96
CA SER A 1130 -27.87 14.74 -91.23
C SER A 1130 -26.94 15.14 -92.37
N VAL A 1131 -26.87 14.34 -93.43
CA VAL A 1131 -26.09 14.66 -94.64
C VAL A 1131 -26.99 15.46 -95.57
N HIS A 1132 -26.57 16.67 -95.94
CA HIS A 1132 -27.33 17.57 -96.80
C HIS A 1132 -26.89 17.46 -98.26
N LEU A 1133 -27.82 17.07 -99.13
CA LEU A 1133 -27.63 16.89 -100.57
C LEU A 1133 -28.58 17.82 -101.34
N SER A 1134 -28.07 18.59 -102.31
CA SER A 1134 -28.91 19.42 -103.18
C SER A 1134 -28.90 18.85 -104.59
N ALA A 1135 -30.04 18.32 -105.05
CA ALA A 1135 -30.19 17.76 -106.40
C ALA A 1135 -30.58 18.86 -107.39
N LEU A 1136 -29.75 19.10 -108.40
CA LEU A 1136 -29.87 20.15 -109.41
C LEU A 1136 -30.02 19.55 -110.82
N GLU A 1137 -30.72 20.23 -111.72
CA GLU A 1137 -30.82 19.82 -113.13
C GLU A 1137 -29.44 19.80 -113.80
N ALA A 1138 -29.19 18.77 -114.62
CA ALA A 1138 -27.97 18.69 -115.43
C ALA A 1138 -27.90 19.91 -116.38
N ARG A 1139 -26.87 20.74 -116.21
CA ARG A 1139 -26.57 21.82 -117.16
C ARG A 1139 -26.13 21.20 -118.48
N ALA A 1140 -26.94 21.38 -119.54
CA ALA A 1140 -26.64 20.94 -120.90
C ALA A 1140 -25.35 21.57 -121.46
#